data_AF-A0A9C8Q182-F1
#
_entry.id   AF-A0A9C8Q182-F1
#
_cell.length_a   1.000
_cell.length_b   1.000
_cell.length_c   1.000
_cell.angle_alpha   90.00
_cell.angle_beta   90.00
_cell.angle_gamma   90.00
#
_symmetry.space_group_name_H-M   'P 1'
#
loop_
_entity.id
_entity.type
_entity.pdbx_description
1 polymer ?
#
loop_
_entity_poly.entity_id
_entity_poly.type
_entity_poly.pdbx_seq_one_letter_code
_entity_poly.pdbx_strand_id
1 'polypeptide(L)'
;MQMLIGVGVKLGLFPIDISLATQNPVLAPQVSEVKQDGWQAVHTDPDAEAEQMLTVQRPGFDVSGTPNVVDDSVRVTSRIRKPFPNQDSLTDADVALANYIYSGDLIAGVTNNSTRPYPKPIAMWLNHDLEHVKAETHVLRLAVSHAYARNSQPVAAVKFIVSDGVSEVTQTVSEMDTAYFDASGLTVPHFSANINLSTLEDSVLVTVDAVIYPWVGEPFTVSLDADPYPSPNLTTLRLWNDYTGSHGTGYAYVNVDNGDDASGVVSVIAEEAALTPFATIPSAVAAIKAFNGTEFGRNNDVGGGIVRLAEGTHVHGSFKTQGGSVNIPLVIEAADLTKQATTVLTDGGNSIFNGIPTFLKLRNLTLRKTGESVVFLDSGANSAENLLIAENCIWDANATSYYGAWVYRVGRFTQINCAIGAGGDPKQGNSFSTEAIMVTAIGCQGCAGTITYHAVGCSDLPEYTLREALGARPAMTGVFLGWNTFTNGSTANPIISVSAAIGPRGFAFVGNIVESWGTAVNAGLRLNADSDVSPTQNVILHHNTIVGERANLLYLDGTDNVEKSAYVNFNLFSRFNVKGDVFAGQGQNVGNWPVRYKVGWSFNASTDGSNNGSDFNPGSWLGELPSDGELVGIDPMWTTDASHSGSGTGGGDYTPVDGSLLPVLTVERAAYGFDLFGNAMTSGQSRIGAVM
;
A
#
# COMPACT_ATOMS: atom_id res chain seq x y z
N MET A 1 -23.32 4.12 37.87
CA MET A 1 -23.57 3.63 39.25
C MET A 1 -22.50 2.59 39.53
N GLN A 2 -21.47 2.95 40.31
CA GLN A 2 -20.33 2.09 40.62
C GLN A 2 -20.76 0.95 41.53
N MET A 3 -20.41 -0.29 41.18
CA MET A 3 -20.49 -1.43 42.08
C MET A 3 -19.11 -2.09 42.13
N LEU A 4 -18.41 -1.88 43.25
CA LEU A 4 -17.17 -2.55 43.65
C LEU A 4 -17.49 -3.95 44.18
N ILE A 5 -16.89 -4.99 43.61
CA ILE A 5 -16.48 -6.27 44.25
C ILE A 5 -15.40 -6.88 43.32
N GLY A 6 -14.17 -7.27 43.68
CA GLY A 6 -13.36 -7.20 44.89
C GLY A 6 -11.88 -7.40 44.48
N VAL A 7 -10.95 -6.99 45.36
CA VAL A 7 -9.50 -6.81 45.14
C VAL A 7 -9.17 -5.60 44.26
N GLY A 8 -8.94 -4.47 44.93
CA GLY A 8 -8.42 -3.26 44.31
C GLY A 8 -6.98 -3.47 43.85
N VAL A 9 -6.79 -3.53 42.55
CA VAL A 9 -5.51 -3.28 41.88
C VAL A 9 -5.82 -2.28 40.77
N LYS A 10 -5.24 -1.08 40.85
CA LYS A 10 -5.26 -0.14 39.72
C LYS A 10 -4.47 -0.83 38.59
N LEU A 11 -5.16 -1.36 37.59
CA LEU A 11 -4.53 -1.63 36.29
C LEU A 11 -3.86 -0.32 35.85
N GLY A 12 -2.58 -0.39 35.50
CA GLY A 12 -1.74 0.76 35.17
C GLY A 12 -2.28 1.53 33.97
N LEU A 13 -3.18 2.47 34.24
CA LEU A 13 -3.66 3.44 33.27
C LEU A 13 -2.53 4.43 32.97
N PHE A 14 -2.32 4.75 31.70
CA PHE A 14 -1.66 6.01 31.37
C PHE A 14 -2.59 7.15 31.84
N PRO A 15 -2.13 8.10 32.67
CA PRO A 15 -2.99 9.18 33.15
C PRO A 15 -3.54 10.00 31.97
N ILE A 16 -4.88 10.13 31.93
CA ILE A 16 -5.58 11.03 31.03
C ILE A 16 -5.61 12.39 31.74
N ASP A 17 -4.60 13.22 31.57
CA ASP A 17 -4.73 14.63 31.94
C ASP A 17 -4.14 15.55 30.85
N ILE A 18 -5.06 16.24 30.18
CA ILE A 18 -4.79 17.36 29.28
C ILE A 18 -5.05 18.63 30.08
N SER A 19 -4.20 18.95 31.06
CA SER A 19 -4.10 20.32 31.57
C SER A 19 -2.84 20.57 32.41
N LEU A 20 -2.16 21.67 32.08
CA LEU A 20 -1.14 22.40 32.85
C LEU A 20 0.22 21.72 33.08
N ALA A 21 1.20 22.22 32.33
CA ALA A 21 2.63 22.03 32.55
C ALA A 21 3.06 22.52 33.95
N THR A 22 3.19 21.61 34.89
CA THR A 22 4.11 21.75 36.03
C THR A 22 5.30 20.83 35.79
N GLN A 23 6.51 21.40 35.70
CA GLN A 23 7.75 20.65 35.65
C GLN A 23 7.86 19.75 36.90
N ASN A 24 7.54 18.47 36.76
CA ASN A 24 7.94 17.47 37.74
C ASN A 24 9.46 17.29 37.64
N PRO A 25 10.17 17.15 38.78
CA PRO A 25 11.61 16.89 38.76
C PRO A 25 11.89 15.59 38.03
N VAL A 26 12.95 15.57 37.21
CA VAL A 26 13.43 14.35 36.53
C VAL A 26 13.93 13.38 37.61
N LEU A 27 13.07 12.44 38.00
CA LEU A 27 13.46 11.29 38.80
C LEU A 27 14.35 10.38 37.95
N ALA A 28 15.34 9.75 38.56
CA ALA A 28 16.13 8.72 37.89
C ALA A 28 15.19 7.64 37.32
N PRO A 29 15.50 7.05 36.14
CA PRO A 29 14.65 6.02 35.57
C PRO A 29 14.53 4.86 36.56
N GLN A 30 13.31 4.51 36.93
CA GLN A 30 12.99 3.38 37.80
C GLN A 30 12.93 2.04 37.04
N VAL A 31 13.66 1.95 35.93
CA VAL A 31 13.84 0.72 35.14
C VAL A 31 15.34 0.41 35.14
N SER A 32 15.72 -0.83 35.41
CA SER A 32 17.13 -1.26 35.40
C SER A 32 17.58 -1.75 34.03
N GLU A 33 16.68 -2.42 33.31
CA GLU A 33 16.96 -2.97 32.00
C GLU A 33 15.70 -3.10 31.14
N VAL A 34 15.90 -2.98 29.83
CA VAL A 34 14.95 -3.38 28.79
C VAL A 34 15.25 -4.83 28.43
N LYS A 35 14.21 -5.66 28.26
CA LYS A 35 14.35 -7.08 27.93
C LYS A 35 14.59 -7.30 26.43
N GLN A 36 14.93 -8.54 26.07
CA GLN A 36 15.27 -8.92 24.69
C GLN A 36 14.15 -8.66 23.67
N ASP A 37 12.89 -8.76 24.09
CA ASP A 37 11.72 -8.54 23.23
C ASP A 37 11.50 -7.06 22.86
N GLY A 38 12.19 -6.14 23.53
CA GLY A 38 12.14 -4.71 23.30
C GLY A 38 10.84 -4.03 23.73
N TRP A 39 9.85 -4.74 24.26
CA TRP A 39 8.59 -4.15 24.73
C TRP A 39 8.42 -4.26 26.25
N GLN A 40 9.16 -5.16 26.89
CA GLN A 40 9.22 -5.29 28.34
C GLN A 40 10.46 -4.63 28.93
N ALA A 41 10.34 -4.20 30.18
CA ALA A 41 11.47 -3.77 31.00
C ALA A 41 11.32 -4.32 32.42
N VAL A 42 12.38 -4.15 33.23
CA VAL A 42 12.41 -4.54 34.64
C VAL A 42 12.44 -3.28 35.50
N HIS A 43 11.44 -3.13 36.35
CA HIS A 43 11.30 -2.00 37.25
C HIS A 43 12.16 -2.19 38.51
N THR A 44 12.84 -1.14 38.97
CA THR A 44 13.72 -1.18 40.15
C THR A 44 12.97 -1.04 41.48
N ASP A 45 11.80 -0.38 41.48
CA ASP A 45 10.97 -0.18 42.68
C ASP A 45 9.44 -0.37 42.41
N PRO A 46 8.86 -1.56 42.64
CA PRO A 46 7.44 -1.85 42.37
C PRO A 46 6.41 -0.89 42.93
N ASP A 47 6.74 -0.25 44.03
CA ASP A 47 5.79 0.49 44.85
C ASP A 47 5.84 1.99 44.56
N ALA A 48 6.55 2.40 43.51
CA ALA A 48 6.65 3.80 43.13
C ALA A 48 5.34 4.32 42.51
N GLU A 49 4.81 5.41 43.08
CA GLU A 49 3.49 5.97 42.76
C GLU A 49 3.50 7.00 41.59
N ALA A 50 4.65 7.27 40.96
CA ALA A 50 4.79 8.30 39.93
C ALA A 50 4.73 7.73 38.49
N GLU A 51 4.12 8.49 37.56
CA GLU A 51 4.18 8.17 36.13
C GLU A 51 5.64 8.19 35.66
N GLN A 52 6.12 7.06 35.11
CA GLN A 52 7.47 6.94 34.63
C GLN A 52 7.54 7.12 33.11
N MET A 53 8.42 8.03 32.69
CA MET A 53 8.82 8.22 31.30
C MET A 53 10.29 7.83 31.13
N LEU A 54 10.61 7.10 30.07
CA LEU A 54 11.98 6.88 29.61
C LEU A 54 12.28 7.84 28.46
N THR A 55 13.38 8.58 28.55
CA THR A 55 13.94 9.27 27.38
C THR A 55 14.82 8.29 26.62
N VAL A 56 14.45 8.02 25.38
CA VAL A 56 15.10 7.05 24.50
C VAL A 56 15.76 7.82 23.36
N GLN A 57 17.07 7.68 23.24
CA GLN A 57 17.83 8.29 22.15
C GLN A 57 17.91 7.29 21.00
N ARG A 58 17.36 7.68 19.85
CA ARG A 58 17.18 6.82 18.69
C ARG A 58 17.99 7.35 17.50
N PRO A 59 19.00 6.62 17.02
CA PRO A 59 19.60 6.87 15.71
C PRO A 59 18.56 6.98 14.59
N GLY A 60 18.79 7.89 13.65
CA GLY A 60 17.93 8.11 12.49
C GLY A 60 18.52 9.18 11.58
N PHE A 61 17.66 9.96 10.92
CA PHE A 61 18.07 10.97 9.95
C PHE A 61 17.29 12.29 10.10
N ASP A 62 17.89 13.37 9.61
CA ASP A 62 17.23 14.66 9.43
C ASP A 62 16.69 14.84 7.99
N VAL A 63 16.05 15.99 7.73
CA VAL A 63 15.45 16.35 6.43
C VAL A 63 16.46 16.53 5.29
N SER A 64 17.77 16.49 5.58
CA SER A 64 18.81 16.48 4.55
C SER A 64 19.28 15.06 4.20
N GLY A 65 18.77 14.05 4.91
CA GLY A 65 19.28 12.67 4.84
C GLY A 65 20.60 12.48 5.58
N THR A 66 20.95 13.37 6.52
CA THR A 66 22.16 13.25 7.34
C THR A 66 21.84 12.50 8.64
N PRO A 67 22.74 11.62 9.14
CA PRO A 67 22.53 10.94 10.42
C PRO A 67 22.23 11.91 11.56
N ASN A 68 21.20 11.59 12.34
CA ASN A 68 20.70 12.37 13.46
C ASN A 68 20.31 11.46 14.63
N VAL A 69 20.10 12.04 15.81
CA VAL A 69 19.52 11.35 16.97
C VAL A 69 18.20 12.02 17.32
N VAL A 70 17.18 11.19 17.53
CA VAL A 70 15.84 11.59 17.94
C VAL A 70 15.62 11.15 19.39
N ASP A 71 15.29 12.11 20.25
CA ASP A 71 14.91 11.83 21.64
C ASP A 71 13.39 11.62 21.72
N ASP A 72 12.96 10.38 21.96
CA ASP A 72 11.56 10.03 22.17
C ASP A 72 11.28 9.76 23.65
N SER A 73 10.10 10.13 24.12
CA SER A 73 9.65 9.83 25.48
C SER A 73 8.70 8.61 25.47
N VAL A 74 9.05 7.56 26.21
CA VAL A 74 8.29 6.31 26.27
C VAL A 74 7.69 6.12 27.66
N ARG A 75 6.36 6.04 27.73
CA ARG A 75 5.63 5.72 28.97
C ARG A 75 5.87 4.28 29.39
N VAL A 76 5.89 4.05 30.70
CA VAL A 76 6.10 2.74 31.32
C VAL A 76 4.89 2.41 32.20
N THR A 77 4.36 1.20 32.09
CA THR A 77 3.30 0.72 33.01
C THR A 77 3.87 0.44 34.40
N SER A 78 3.04 0.39 35.43
CA SER A 78 3.49 0.00 36.78
C SER A 78 3.91 -1.47 36.87
N ARG A 79 3.12 -2.40 36.30
CA ARG A 79 3.39 -3.84 36.21
C ARG A 79 2.61 -4.48 35.07
N ILE A 80 3.07 -5.64 34.63
CA ILE A 80 2.28 -6.56 33.79
C ILE A 80 1.66 -7.68 34.64
N ARG A 81 0.57 -8.26 34.16
CA ARG A 81 -0.04 -9.45 34.78
C ARG A 81 0.72 -10.72 34.46
N LYS A 82 0.51 -11.76 35.27
CA LYS A 82 0.94 -13.13 34.96
C LYS A 82 0.09 -13.72 33.83
N PRO A 83 0.61 -14.70 33.06
CA PRO A 83 -0.18 -15.39 32.06
C PRO A 83 -1.31 -16.22 32.66
N PHE A 84 -2.29 -16.58 31.83
CA PHE A 84 -3.33 -17.54 32.20
C PHE A 84 -2.72 -18.83 32.80
N PRO A 85 -3.30 -19.43 33.87
CA PRO A 85 -4.55 -19.06 34.55
C PRO A 85 -4.39 -18.08 35.71
N ASN A 86 -3.22 -17.42 35.84
CA ASN A 86 -2.91 -16.53 36.97
C ASN A 86 -3.09 -15.04 36.62
N GLN A 87 -3.93 -14.72 35.63
CA GLN A 87 -4.11 -13.35 35.12
C GLN A 87 -4.59 -12.34 36.16
N ASP A 88 -5.14 -12.80 37.28
CA ASP A 88 -5.59 -11.96 38.40
C ASP A 88 -4.41 -11.49 39.29
N SER A 89 -3.19 -11.95 39.01
CA SER A 89 -1.97 -11.59 39.75
C SER A 89 -0.98 -10.84 38.87
N LEU A 90 -0.23 -9.90 39.48
CA LEU A 90 0.84 -9.16 38.83
C LEU A 90 2.19 -9.91 38.92
N THR A 91 3.08 -9.63 37.97
CA THR A 91 4.49 -10.00 38.07
C THR A 91 5.21 -9.14 39.12
N ASP A 92 6.31 -9.66 39.66
CA ASP A 92 7.03 -8.97 40.74
C ASP A 92 7.72 -7.68 40.26
N ALA A 93 8.26 -7.68 39.03
CA ALA A 93 9.09 -6.58 38.52
C ALA A 93 8.84 -6.15 37.06
N ASP A 94 8.12 -6.93 36.27
CA ASP A 94 8.03 -6.69 34.84
C ASP A 94 7.02 -5.60 34.49
N VAL A 95 7.38 -4.78 33.51
CA VAL A 95 6.58 -3.66 33.00
C VAL A 95 6.53 -3.68 31.49
N ALA A 96 5.44 -3.16 30.92
CA ALA A 96 5.28 -2.89 29.50
C ALA A 96 5.68 -1.46 29.17
N LEU A 97 6.24 -1.27 27.98
CA LEU A 97 6.61 0.02 27.41
C LEU A 97 5.57 0.45 26.38
N ALA A 98 5.19 1.73 26.34
CA ALA A 98 4.22 2.23 25.35
C ALA A 98 4.73 2.17 23.90
N ASN A 99 6.04 2.01 23.70
CA ASN A 99 6.66 1.84 22.39
C ASN A 99 7.84 0.87 22.47
N TYR A 100 8.20 0.27 21.34
CA TYR A 100 9.32 -0.65 21.26
C TYR A 100 10.66 0.09 21.44
N ILE A 101 11.58 -0.59 22.12
CA ILE A 101 12.99 -0.26 22.20
C ILE A 101 13.75 -1.23 21.32
N TYR A 102 14.61 -0.72 20.46
CA TYR A 102 15.41 -1.49 19.51
C TYR A 102 16.83 -1.66 20.00
N SER A 103 17.55 -2.59 19.40
CA SER A 103 18.94 -2.90 19.76
C SER A 103 19.90 -1.71 19.63
N GLY A 104 19.56 -0.72 18.80
CA GLY A 104 20.37 0.48 18.59
C GLY A 104 19.98 1.67 19.48
N ASP A 105 18.94 1.57 20.30
CA ASP A 105 18.49 2.67 21.15
C ASP A 105 19.39 2.81 22.39
N LEU A 106 19.56 4.04 22.88
CA LEU A 106 20.25 4.34 24.11
C LEU A 106 19.31 4.96 25.15
N ILE A 107 19.39 4.48 26.39
CA ILE A 107 18.63 5.01 27.54
C ILE A 107 19.63 5.23 28.68
N ALA A 108 19.75 6.47 29.14
CA ALA A 108 20.72 6.81 30.19
C ALA A 108 20.42 6.04 31.49
N GLY A 109 21.41 5.29 31.99
CA GLY A 109 21.30 4.55 33.24
C GLY A 109 20.51 3.23 33.17
N VAL A 110 20.07 2.81 31.98
CA VAL A 110 19.31 1.58 31.76
C VAL A 110 20.07 0.67 30.79
N THR A 111 20.20 -0.61 31.13
CA THR A 111 20.80 -1.59 30.21
C THR A 111 19.79 -1.97 29.12
N ASN A 112 20.11 -1.73 27.85
CA ASN A 112 19.27 -2.16 26.74
C ASN A 112 19.68 -3.56 26.25
N ASN A 113 18.90 -4.59 26.59
CA ASN A 113 19.12 -5.95 26.09
C ASN A 113 18.28 -6.29 24.85
N SER A 114 17.52 -5.34 24.29
CA SER A 114 16.66 -5.59 23.13
C SER A 114 17.45 -6.13 21.94
N THR A 115 16.92 -7.18 21.30
CA THR A 115 17.46 -7.72 20.04
C THR A 115 16.63 -7.30 18.83
N ARG A 116 15.57 -6.50 19.05
CA ARG A 116 14.63 -6.10 18.01
C ARG A 116 15.31 -5.12 17.04
N PRO A 117 15.32 -5.39 15.73
CA PRO A 117 15.82 -4.43 14.74
C PRO A 117 14.83 -3.27 14.56
N TYR A 118 15.33 -2.13 14.08
CA TYR A 118 14.46 -1.05 13.64
C TYR A 118 13.51 -1.52 12.53
N PRO A 119 12.26 -1.02 12.50
CA PRO A 119 11.34 -1.29 11.40
C PRO A 119 11.94 -0.77 10.09
N LYS A 120 11.79 -1.53 9.00
CA LYS A 120 12.20 -1.06 7.67
C LYS A 120 11.10 -0.16 7.08
N PRO A 121 11.44 0.90 6.34
CA PRO A 121 10.50 1.60 5.49
C PRO A 121 9.77 0.66 4.52
N ILE A 122 8.50 0.95 4.29
CA ILE A 122 7.63 0.25 3.33
C ILE A 122 7.30 1.25 2.23
N ALA A 123 7.50 0.89 0.98
CA ALA A 123 7.36 1.82 -0.13
C ALA A 123 6.88 1.16 -1.42
N MET A 124 6.35 1.96 -2.32
CA MET A 124 6.03 1.58 -3.69
C MET A 124 6.30 2.74 -4.65
N TRP A 125 6.75 2.41 -5.86
CA TRP A 125 6.85 3.38 -6.96
C TRP A 125 5.47 3.76 -7.47
N LEU A 126 5.29 5.04 -7.82
CA LEU A 126 4.12 5.50 -8.58
C LEU A 126 4.40 5.60 -10.09
N ASN A 127 5.67 5.39 -10.48
CA ASN A 127 6.09 5.19 -11.87
C ASN A 127 5.92 3.73 -12.27
N HIS A 128 5.86 3.45 -13.58
CA HIS A 128 5.92 2.09 -14.08
C HIS A 128 7.33 1.74 -14.58
N ASP A 129 7.61 0.45 -14.71
CA ASP A 129 8.88 -0.03 -15.20
C ASP A 129 8.98 0.11 -16.73
N LEU A 130 10.21 0.23 -17.25
CA LEU A 130 10.54 0.33 -18.67
C LEU A 130 9.84 1.51 -19.39
N GLU A 131 9.73 2.67 -18.73
CA GLU A 131 9.22 3.88 -19.42
C GLU A 131 10.20 4.34 -20.50
N HIS A 132 9.66 4.80 -21.64
CA HIS A 132 10.44 5.45 -22.70
C HIS A 132 10.46 6.95 -22.47
N VAL A 133 11.57 7.45 -21.95
CA VAL A 133 11.71 8.87 -21.58
C VAL A 133 12.33 9.65 -22.73
N LYS A 134 11.56 10.56 -23.32
CA LYS A 134 11.96 11.38 -24.48
C LYS A 134 12.28 12.84 -24.13
N ALA A 135 12.60 13.11 -22.88
CA ALA A 135 12.83 14.45 -22.37
C ALA A 135 14.04 14.46 -21.44
N GLU A 136 14.69 15.62 -21.33
CA GLU A 136 15.85 15.79 -20.44
C GLU A 136 15.49 15.59 -18.97
N THR A 137 14.28 15.94 -18.56
CA THR A 137 13.83 15.79 -17.16
C THR A 137 12.72 14.77 -17.05
N HIS A 138 12.82 13.88 -16.07
CA HIS A 138 11.80 12.89 -15.72
C HIS A 138 11.41 12.98 -14.25
N VAL A 139 10.13 12.77 -13.98
CA VAL A 139 9.57 12.82 -12.62
C VAL A 139 9.53 11.43 -12.03
N LEU A 140 10.27 11.22 -10.94
CA LEU A 140 10.22 10.00 -10.14
C LEU A 140 9.39 10.21 -8.88
N ARG A 141 8.58 9.23 -8.52
CA ARG A 141 7.62 9.30 -7.43
C ARG A 141 7.64 8.03 -6.59
N LEU A 142 7.76 8.20 -5.27
CA LEU A 142 7.80 7.10 -4.31
C LEU A 142 6.85 7.39 -3.13
N ALA A 143 5.85 6.52 -2.95
CA ALA A 143 5.01 6.52 -1.75
C ALA A 143 5.70 5.72 -0.65
N VAL A 144 5.72 6.24 0.59
CA VAL A 144 6.47 5.67 1.71
C VAL A 144 5.62 5.63 2.97
N SER A 145 5.85 4.61 3.80
CA SER A 145 5.28 4.45 5.14
C SER A 145 6.36 3.94 6.08
N HIS A 146 6.30 4.41 7.33
CA HIS A 146 7.24 4.01 8.37
C HIS A 146 6.60 4.12 9.76
N ALA A 147 7.03 3.26 10.68
CA ALA A 147 6.52 3.18 12.05
C ALA A 147 6.66 4.48 12.84
N TYR A 148 7.77 5.21 12.60
CA TYR A 148 8.11 6.47 13.28
C TYR A 148 7.87 7.71 12.41
N ALA A 149 6.86 7.64 11.55
CA ALA A 149 6.35 8.79 10.83
C ALA A 149 6.00 9.93 11.80
N ARG A 150 6.40 11.15 11.45
CA ARG A 150 6.25 12.36 12.28
C ARG A 150 6.43 13.60 11.41
N ASN A 151 6.12 14.78 11.94
CA ASN A 151 6.26 16.05 11.22
C ASN A 151 5.52 16.05 9.87
N SER A 152 4.31 15.48 9.84
CA SER A 152 3.48 15.32 8.64
C SER A 152 4.13 14.51 7.52
N GLN A 153 5.13 13.68 7.81
CA GLN A 153 5.84 12.89 6.81
C GLN A 153 6.22 11.49 7.31
N PRO A 154 6.18 10.48 6.43
CA PRO A 154 6.49 9.10 6.81
C PRO A 154 7.98 8.93 7.15
N VAL A 155 8.88 9.64 6.48
CA VAL A 155 10.33 9.56 6.64
C VAL A 155 10.94 10.97 6.52
N ALA A 156 12.22 11.12 6.88
CA ALA A 156 12.87 12.41 6.91
C ALA A 156 13.23 12.92 5.50
N ALA A 157 13.70 12.02 4.63
CA ALA A 157 14.03 12.33 3.25
C ALA A 157 14.06 11.07 2.37
N VAL A 158 13.99 11.26 1.05
CA VAL A 158 14.24 10.24 0.03
C VAL A 158 15.25 10.79 -0.97
N LYS A 159 16.31 10.05 -1.24
CA LYS A 159 17.25 10.31 -2.33
C LYS A 159 16.95 9.40 -3.50
N PHE A 160 16.60 9.99 -4.63
CA PHE A 160 16.44 9.31 -5.91
C PHE A 160 17.78 9.25 -6.62
N ILE A 161 18.05 8.12 -7.29
CA ILE A 161 19.29 7.86 -8.00
C ILE A 161 18.94 7.28 -9.37
N VAL A 162 19.52 7.84 -10.44
CA VAL A 162 19.46 7.26 -11.78
C VAL A 162 20.86 7.06 -12.31
N SER A 163 21.14 5.84 -12.79
CA SER A 163 22.48 5.40 -13.21
C SER A 163 22.46 4.70 -14.57
N ASP A 164 23.40 5.06 -15.44
CA ASP A 164 23.71 4.30 -16.67
C ASP A 164 24.82 3.25 -16.45
N GLY A 165 25.30 3.09 -15.21
CA GLY A 165 26.41 2.21 -14.84
C GLY A 165 27.81 2.85 -14.91
N VAL A 166 27.91 4.09 -15.41
CA VAL A 166 29.14 4.89 -15.47
C VAL A 166 28.96 6.22 -14.72
N SER A 167 27.87 6.92 -15.02
CA SER A 167 27.47 8.20 -14.43
C SER A 167 26.20 8.02 -13.59
N GLU A 168 26.03 8.89 -12.61
CA GLU A 168 24.83 8.93 -11.77
C GLU A 168 24.32 10.36 -11.63
N VAL A 169 22.99 10.48 -11.62
CA VAL A 169 22.29 11.70 -11.23
C VAL A 169 21.47 11.39 -9.99
N THR A 170 21.52 12.30 -9.01
CA THR A 170 20.81 12.10 -7.75
C THR A 170 20.11 13.36 -7.30
N GLN A 171 18.99 13.20 -6.61
CA GLN A 171 18.27 14.28 -5.95
C GLN A 171 17.68 13.81 -4.63
N THR A 172 17.98 14.52 -3.54
CA THR A 172 17.36 14.29 -2.23
C THR A 172 16.19 15.25 -2.04
N VAL A 173 15.05 14.73 -1.59
CA VAL A 173 13.83 15.48 -1.31
C VAL A 173 13.30 15.13 0.08
N SER A 174 12.74 16.11 0.76
CA SER A 174 12.24 16.00 2.15
C SER A 174 10.89 16.69 2.35
N GLU A 175 10.21 17.01 1.25
CA GLU A 175 8.82 17.42 1.26
C GLU A 175 8.04 16.47 0.37
N MET A 176 6.81 16.16 0.79
CA MET A 176 5.89 15.37 -0.02
C MET A 176 5.13 16.27 -1.00
N ASP A 177 4.90 15.75 -2.19
CA ASP A 177 3.95 16.25 -3.17
C ASP A 177 2.69 15.37 -3.16
N THR A 178 1.69 15.73 -3.95
CA THR A 178 0.44 14.98 -4.12
C THR A 178 0.16 14.68 -5.58
N ALA A 179 -0.44 13.53 -5.85
CA ALA A 179 -0.92 13.16 -7.18
C ALA A 179 -2.41 12.81 -7.11
N TYR A 180 -3.23 13.57 -7.83
CA TYR A 180 -4.66 13.31 -8.00
C TYR A 180 -4.90 12.40 -9.22
N PHE A 181 -5.86 11.49 -9.11
CA PHE A 181 -6.23 10.56 -10.17
C PHE A 181 -7.71 10.69 -10.52
N ASP A 182 -7.98 11.07 -11.77
CA ASP A 182 -9.35 11.30 -12.28
C ASP A 182 -10.23 10.06 -12.18
N ALA A 183 -9.67 8.87 -12.43
CA ALA A 183 -10.46 7.64 -12.44
C ALA A 183 -11.04 7.34 -11.06
N SER A 184 -10.21 7.39 -10.01
CA SER A 184 -10.67 7.10 -8.65
C SER A 184 -11.27 8.28 -7.91
N GLY A 185 -10.89 9.51 -8.29
CA GLY A 185 -11.19 10.74 -7.55
C GLY A 185 -10.36 10.93 -6.28
N LEU A 186 -9.27 10.18 -6.13
CA LEU A 186 -8.45 10.16 -4.90
C LEU A 186 -7.06 10.75 -5.13
N THR A 187 -6.41 11.12 -4.02
CA THR A 187 -5.09 11.76 -4.01
C THR A 187 -4.06 10.91 -3.25
N VAL A 188 -2.84 10.85 -3.76
CA VAL A 188 -1.72 10.10 -3.17
C VAL A 188 -0.57 11.04 -2.77
N PRO A 189 -0.28 11.19 -1.46
CA PRO A 189 0.94 11.81 -0.95
C PRO A 189 2.18 10.96 -1.26
N HIS A 190 3.25 11.59 -1.76
CA HIS A 190 4.47 10.89 -2.16
C HIS A 190 5.69 11.83 -2.16
N PHE A 191 6.91 11.26 -2.17
CA PHE A 191 8.11 12.03 -2.49
C PHE A 191 8.30 12.08 -4.00
N SER A 192 8.61 13.26 -4.53
CA SER A 192 8.74 13.51 -5.97
C SER A 192 10.08 14.17 -6.29
N ALA A 193 10.77 13.71 -7.33
CA ALA A 193 12.04 14.27 -7.79
C ALA A 193 12.02 14.52 -9.31
N ASN A 194 12.56 15.66 -9.74
CA ASN A 194 12.74 16.04 -11.13
C ASN A 194 14.19 15.73 -11.53
N ILE A 195 14.44 14.51 -12.02
CA ILE A 195 15.79 14.06 -12.38
C ILE A 195 16.12 14.51 -13.80
N ASN A 196 17.24 15.22 -13.96
CA ASN A 196 17.80 15.55 -15.26
C ASN A 196 18.66 14.39 -15.78
N LEU A 197 18.25 13.76 -16.88
CA LEU A 197 18.91 12.64 -17.53
C LEU A 197 19.93 13.05 -18.60
N SER A 198 20.05 14.34 -18.92
CA SER A 198 20.89 14.83 -20.03
C SER A 198 22.40 14.64 -19.81
N THR A 199 22.82 14.27 -18.60
CA THR A 199 24.21 13.97 -18.27
C THR A 199 24.52 12.47 -18.28
N LEU A 200 23.49 11.64 -18.39
CA LEU A 200 23.63 10.20 -18.57
C LEU A 200 23.74 9.89 -20.07
N GLU A 201 24.25 8.70 -20.40
CA GLU A 201 24.29 8.22 -21.78
C GLU A 201 22.87 8.20 -22.39
N ASP A 202 22.76 8.65 -23.64
CA ASP A 202 21.52 8.64 -24.42
C ASP A 202 21.32 7.29 -25.11
N SER A 203 20.07 6.93 -25.39
CA SER A 203 19.70 5.65 -26.02
C SER A 203 20.20 4.41 -25.28
N VAL A 204 20.16 4.45 -23.94
CA VAL A 204 20.49 3.29 -23.09
C VAL A 204 19.43 3.05 -22.01
N LEU A 205 19.42 1.82 -21.50
CA LEU A 205 18.60 1.45 -20.36
C LEU A 205 19.31 1.88 -19.06
N VAL A 206 18.71 2.81 -18.33
CA VAL A 206 19.20 3.30 -17.03
C VAL A 206 18.47 2.61 -15.88
N THR A 207 19.13 2.55 -14.72
CA THR A 207 18.57 2.02 -13.47
C THR A 207 18.04 3.16 -12.62
N VAL A 208 16.86 2.98 -12.05
CA VAL A 208 16.31 3.87 -11.02
C VAL A 208 16.36 3.18 -9.67
N ASP A 209 16.96 3.84 -8.70
CA ASP A 209 17.10 3.41 -7.32
C ASP A 209 16.69 4.54 -6.36
N ALA A 210 16.49 4.19 -5.09
CA ALA A 210 16.23 5.17 -4.05
C ALA A 210 16.84 4.75 -2.71
N VAL A 211 17.29 5.75 -1.94
CA VAL A 211 17.63 5.61 -0.52
C VAL A 211 16.60 6.36 0.30
N ILE A 212 15.93 5.65 1.20
CA ILE A 212 14.92 6.18 2.10
C ILE A 212 15.59 6.40 3.46
N TYR A 213 15.52 7.63 3.98
CA TYR A 213 16.11 8.04 5.25
C TYR A 213 15.00 8.21 6.30
N PRO A 214 14.74 7.19 7.15
CA PRO A 214 13.69 7.29 8.16
C PRO A 214 14.09 8.24 9.30
N TRP A 215 13.10 8.82 9.98
CA TRP A 215 13.34 9.62 11.20
C TRP A 215 14.04 8.83 12.30
N VAL A 216 13.78 7.53 12.37
CA VAL A 216 14.35 6.58 13.34
C VAL A 216 14.71 5.32 12.59
N GLY A 217 15.91 4.79 12.81
CA GLY A 217 16.41 3.56 12.22
C GLY A 217 17.41 3.76 11.08
N GLU A 218 17.73 2.66 10.41
CA GLU A 218 18.76 2.58 9.38
C GLU A 218 18.24 3.05 8.01
N PRO A 219 19.10 3.54 7.11
CA PRO A 219 18.69 3.91 5.76
C PRO A 219 18.30 2.65 4.99
N PHE A 220 17.29 2.77 4.14
CA PHE A 220 16.81 1.67 3.29
C PHE A 220 17.14 1.97 1.84
N THR A 221 17.98 1.14 1.21
CA THR A 221 18.34 1.31 -0.21
C THR A 221 17.60 0.29 -1.05
N VAL A 222 16.82 0.71 -2.03
CA VAL A 222 15.94 -0.20 -2.80
C VAL A 222 16.75 -1.32 -3.47
N SER A 223 17.90 -1.02 -4.08
CA SER A 223 18.76 -2.05 -4.69
C SER A 223 19.42 -3.04 -3.73
N LEU A 224 19.50 -2.74 -2.42
CA LEU A 224 20.14 -3.58 -1.41
C LEU A 224 19.14 -4.31 -0.51
N ASP A 225 18.08 -3.61 -0.14
CA ASP A 225 17.15 -4.04 0.91
C ASP A 225 15.80 -4.54 0.39
N ALA A 226 15.49 -4.29 -0.90
CA ALA A 226 14.26 -4.70 -1.55
C ALA A 226 14.43 -6.02 -2.34
N ASP A 227 13.40 -6.39 -3.11
CA ASP A 227 13.48 -7.59 -3.93
C ASP A 227 14.40 -7.36 -5.14
N PRO A 228 15.10 -8.41 -5.62
CA PRO A 228 15.86 -8.32 -6.86
C PRO A 228 14.98 -8.00 -8.07
N TYR A 229 15.50 -7.17 -8.97
CA TYR A 229 14.84 -6.88 -10.25
C TYR A 229 14.85 -8.10 -11.19
N PRO A 230 13.75 -8.43 -11.89
CA PRO A 230 12.40 -7.84 -11.76
C PRO A 230 11.57 -8.51 -10.66
N SER A 231 10.76 -7.73 -9.93
CA SER A 231 9.82 -8.23 -8.92
C SER A 231 8.49 -7.47 -8.98
N PRO A 232 7.36 -8.10 -8.63
CA PRO A 232 6.10 -7.39 -8.38
C PRO A 232 6.06 -6.67 -7.02
N ASN A 233 6.91 -7.07 -6.08
CA ASN A 233 7.16 -6.30 -4.86
C ASN A 233 8.09 -5.12 -5.19
N LEU A 234 8.32 -4.22 -4.23
CA LEU A 234 9.28 -3.12 -4.42
C LEU A 234 10.66 -3.65 -4.86
N THR A 235 11.16 -3.10 -5.96
CA THR A 235 12.47 -3.34 -6.59
C THR A 235 12.95 -2.03 -7.23
N THR A 236 14.20 -1.97 -7.71
CA THR A 236 14.63 -0.93 -8.66
C THR A 236 13.77 -0.94 -9.92
N LEU A 237 13.67 0.20 -10.60
CA LEU A 237 13.05 0.28 -11.94
C LEU A 237 14.12 0.44 -13.02
N ARG A 238 13.70 0.27 -14.27
CA ARG A 238 14.48 0.57 -15.46
C ARG A 238 13.74 1.60 -16.31
N LEU A 239 14.49 2.53 -16.89
CA LEU A 239 13.96 3.51 -17.85
C LEU A 239 14.82 3.48 -19.10
N TRP A 240 14.22 3.75 -20.25
CA TRP A 240 14.98 4.01 -21.47
C TRP A 240 15.21 5.50 -21.61
N ASN A 241 16.46 5.93 -21.41
CA ASN A 241 16.86 7.31 -21.56
C ASN A 241 17.04 7.61 -23.05
N ASP A 242 16.13 8.38 -23.63
CA ASP A 242 16.14 8.82 -25.03
C ASP A 242 15.88 10.32 -25.09
N TYR A 243 16.55 11.08 -24.22
CA TYR A 243 16.30 12.51 -24.06
C TYR A 243 16.59 13.31 -25.35
N THR A 244 17.40 12.78 -26.26
CA THR A 244 17.63 13.39 -27.59
C THR A 244 16.65 12.90 -28.67
N GLY A 245 15.87 11.84 -28.40
CA GLY A 245 14.96 11.21 -29.36
C GLY A 245 15.65 10.32 -30.41
N SER A 246 16.92 9.97 -30.21
CA SER A 246 17.73 9.19 -31.15
C SER A 246 17.29 7.73 -31.31
N HIS A 247 16.58 7.15 -30.34
CA HIS A 247 16.02 5.79 -30.44
C HIS A 247 14.93 5.69 -31.52
N GLY A 248 14.28 6.81 -31.82
CA GLY A 248 13.23 6.92 -32.82
C GLY A 248 11.90 6.28 -32.42
N THR A 249 10.86 6.52 -33.21
CA THR A 249 9.52 5.96 -33.00
C THR A 249 8.82 5.75 -34.33
N GLY A 250 8.42 4.51 -34.61
CA GLY A 250 7.53 4.20 -35.72
C GLY A 250 6.07 4.28 -35.28
N TYR A 251 5.29 5.11 -35.96
CA TYR A 251 3.83 5.21 -35.79
C TYR A 251 3.13 4.40 -36.87
N ALA A 252 2.16 3.58 -36.47
CA ALA A 252 1.23 2.90 -37.38
C ALA A 252 -0.21 3.20 -36.94
N TYR A 253 -1.12 3.37 -37.88
CA TYR A 253 -2.54 3.54 -37.60
C TYR A 253 -3.33 2.30 -37.99
N VAL A 254 -4.36 1.97 -37.22
CA VAL A 254 -5.31 0.88 -37.54
C VAL A 254 -6.70 1.47 -37.66
N ASN A 255 -7.36 1.20 -38.79
CA ASN A 255 -8.74 1.57 -39.03
C ASN A 255 -9.47 0.40 -39.72
N VAL A 256 -10.49 -0.14 -39.06
CA VAL A 256 -11.23 -1.31 -39.52
C VAL A 256 -12.09 -1.04 -40.76
N ASP A 257 -12.45 0.21 -41.03
CA ASP A 257 -13.37 0.58 -42.12
C ASP A 257 -12.64 0.93 -43.42
N ASN A 258 -11.43 1.50 -43.33
CA ASN A 258 -10.71 2.02 -44.49
C ASN A 258 -9.21 1.67 -44.54
N GLY A 259 -8.72 0.88 -43.58
CA GLY A 259 -7.35 0.39 -43.59
C GLY A 259 -7.11 -0.72 -44.60
N ASP A 260 -5.86 -0.87 -45.03
CA ASP A 260 -5.42 -1.94 -45.93
C ASP A 260 -4.07 -2.50 -45.44
N ASP A 261 -4.05 -3.79 -45.10
CA ASP A 261 -2.86 -4.47 -44.60
C ASP A 261 -1.75 -4.63 -45.65
N ALA A 262 -2.07 -4.53 -46.94
CA ALA A 262 -1.10 -4.61 -48.02
C ALA A 262 -0.41 -3.27 -48.31
N SER A 263 -1.07 -2.14 -48.02
CA SER A 263 -0.57 -0.80 -48.35
C SER A 263 -0.43 0.15 -47.16
N GLY A 264 -0.75 -0.31 -45.94
CA GLY A 264 -0.56 0.47 -44.73
C GLY A 264 0.90 0.90 -44.55
N VAL A 265 1.12 2.08 -43.97
CA VAL A 265 2.45 2.70 -43.83
C VAL A 265 2.79 2.95 -42.37
N VAL A 266 4.07 2.76 -42.05
CA VAL A 266 4.69 3.23 -40.81
C VAL A 266 5.52 4.47 -41.13
N SER A 267 5.45 5.50 -40.30
CA SER A 267 6.28 6.71 -40.41
C SER A 267 6.78 7.17 -39.04
N VAL A 268 7.87 7.96 -39.03
CA VAL A 268 8.31 8.71 -37.85
C VAL A 268 7.41 9.91 -37.54
N ILE A 269 6.59 10.31 -38.52
CA ILE A 269 5.60 11.39 -38.40
C ILE A 269 4.21 10.75 -38.28
N ALA A 270 3.53 11.01 -37.17
CA ALA A 270 2.25 10.37 -36.87
C ALA A 270 1.16 10.76 -37.88
N GLU A 271 1.17 12.00 -38.39
CA GLU A 271 0.20 12.49 -39.36
C GLU A 271 0.35 11.77 -40.72
N GLU A 272 1.56 11.41 -41.12
CA GLU A 272 1.81 10.69 -42.37
C GLU A 272 1.33 9.24 -42.30
N ALA A 273 1.66 8.55 -41.19
CA ALA A 273 1.18 7.19 -40.95
C ALA A 273 -0.36 7.11 -40.93
N ALA A 274 -1.04 8.17 -40.48
CA ALA A 274 -2.49 8.24 -40.43
C ALA A 274 -3.17 8.30 -41.81
N LEU A 275 -2.46 8.74 -42.86
CA LEU A 275 -3.02 8.85 -44.22
C LEU A 275 -3.29 7.49 -44.87
N THR A 276 -2.57 6.46 -44.44
CA THR A 276 -2.63 5.10 -45.00
C THR A 276 -2.61 4.07 -43.86
N PRO A 277 -3.74 3.92 -43.15
CA PRO A 277 -3.83 3.01 -42.02
C PRO A 277 -3.82 1.55 -42.46
N PHE A 278 -3.40 0.67 -41.55
CA PHE A 278 -3.57 -0.78 -41.64
C PHE A 278 -5.01 -1.16 -41.29
N ALA A 279 -5.49 -2.31 -41.77
CA ALA A 279 -6.78 -2.86 -41.39
C ALA A 279 -6.71 -3.58 -40.02
N THR A 280 -5.54 -4.14 -39.66
CA THR A 280 -5.40 -4.97 -38.46
C THR A 280 -4.17 -4.63 -37.60
N ILE A 281 -4.29 -4.89 -36.29
CA ILE A 281 -3.20 -4.69 -35.33
C ILE A 281 -1.98 -5.59 -35.66
N PRO A 282 -2.11 -6.90 -35.95
CA PRO A 282 -0.95 -7.73 -36.26
C PRO A 282 -0.15 -7.23 -37.46
N SER A 283 -0.81 -6.73 -38.51
CA SER A 283 -0.16 -6.16 -39.69
C SER A 283 0.57 -4.86 -39.38
N ALA A 284 -0.05 -3.96 -38.61
CA ALA A 284 0.59 -2.74 -38.12
C ALA A 284 1.85 -3.04 -37.29
N VAL A 285 1.79 -4.00 -36.37
CA VAL A 285 2.94 -4.41 -35.53
C VAL A 285 4.05 -5.05 -36.38
N ALA A 286 3.70 -5.89 -37.35
CA ALA A 286 4.67 -6.49 -38.26
C ALA A 286 5.40 -5.44 -39.10
N ALA A 287 4.67 -4.41 -39.55
CA ALA A 287 5.25 -3.29 -40.28
C ALA A 287 6.15 -2.42 -39.40
N ILE A 288 5.77 -2.16 -38.14
CA ILE A 288 6.62 -1.46 -37.16
C ILE A 288 7.94 -2.20 -36.97
N LYS A 289 7.91 -3.53 -36.80
CA LYS A 289 9.14 -4.34 -36.70
C LYS A 289 10.06 -4.10 -37.90
N ALA A 290 9.51 -4.17 -39.12
CA ALA A 290 10.29 -4.02 -40.34
C ALA A 290 10.85 -2.58 -40.49
N PHE A 291 10.02 -1.59 -40.15
CA PHE A 291 10.38 -0.18 -40.14
C PHE A 291 11.51 0.09 -39.15
N ASN A 292 11.39 -0.36 -37.90
CA ASN A 292 12.41 -0.19 -36.87
C ASN A 292 13.76 -0.82 -37.25
N GLY A 293 13.73 -2.01 -37.86
CA GLY A 293 14.94 -2.66 -38.38
C GLY A 293 15.62 -1.88 -39.50
N THR A 294 14.84 -1.21 -40.36
CA THR A 294 15.35 -0.46 -41.51
C THR A 294 15.80 0.96 -41.14
N GLU A 295 14.97 1.69 -40.41
CA GLU A 295 15.16 3.11 -40.09
C GLU A 295 16.09 3.32 -38.89
N PHE A 296 15.98 2.46 -37.87
CA PHE A 296 16.70 2.61 -36.60
C PHE A 296 17.70 1.49 -36.33
N GLY A 297 17.84 0.51 -37.23
CA GLY A 297 18.72 -0.66 -37.04
C GLY A 297 18.24 -1.67 -35.98
N ARG A 298 17.01 -1.53 -35.48
CA ARG A 298 16.44 -2.34 -34.40
C ARG A 298 15.73 -3.58 -34.94
N ASN A 299 16.52 -4.57 -35.35
CA ASN A 299 16.02 -5.80 -35.97
C ASN A 299 15.15 -6.63 -35.01
N ASN A 300 13.99 -7.07 -35.49
CA ASN A 300 13.01 -7.86 -34.73
C ASN A 300 12.47 -7.18 -33.47
N ASP A 301 12.59 -5.85 -33.33
CA ASP A 301 12.14 -5.09 -32.16
C ASP A 301 10.95 -4.17 -32.50
N VAL A 302 9.88 -4.28 -31.72
CA VAL A 302 8.68 -3.44 -31.79
C VAL A 302 8.58 -2.49 -30.58
N GLY A 303 9.50 -2.59 -29.62
CA GLY A 303 9.56 -1.70 -28.47
C GLY A 303 9.70 -0.24 -28.89
N GLY A 304 9.01 0.67 -28.19
CA GLY A 304 8.97 2.09 -28.53
C GLY A 304 8.18 2.44 -29.79
N GLY A 305 7.68 1.44 -30.53
CA GLY A 305 6.68 1.65 -31.58
C GLY A 305 5.30 1.96 -30.99
N ILE A 306 4.49 2.70 -31.75
CA ILE A 306 3.15 3.11 -31.32
C ILE A 306 2.13 2.74 -32.40
N VAL A 307 1.17 1.90 -32.02
CA VAL A 307 -0.03 1.58 -32.82
C VAL A 307 -1.19 2.44 -32.34
N ARG A 308 -1.72 3.29 -33.23
CA ARG A 308 -2.85 4.17 -32.97
C ARG A 308 -4.13 3.61 -33.57
N LEU A 309 -5.12 3.37 -32.73
CA LEU A 309 -6.43 2.87 -33.14
C LEU A 309 -7.34 4.04 -33.47
N ALA A 310 -7.89 4.09 -34.69
CA ALA A 310 -8.97 5.02 -35.03
C ALA A 310 -10.20 4.78 -34.13
N GLU A 311 -11.06 5.79 -33.96
CA GLU A 311 -12.32 5.63 -33.23
C GLU A 311 -13.14 4.46 -33.83
N GLY A 312 -13.67 3.58 -32.98
CA GLY A 312 -14.34 2.35 -33.42
C GLY A 312 -13.96 1.13 -32.59
N THR A 313 -14.44 -0.05 -33.00
CA THR A 313 -14.16 -1.32 -32.32
C THR A 313 -13.14 -2.15 -33.09
N HIS A 314 -12.05 -2.48 -32.41
CA HIS A 314 -10.92 -3.24 -32.91
C HIS A 314 -10.84 -4.59 -32.19
N VAL A 315 -10.87 -5.67 -32.96
CA VAL A 315 -10.72 -7.02 -32.40
C VAL A 315 -9.25 -7.33 -32.19
N HIS A 316 -8.90 -7.82 -30.99
CA HIS A 316 -7.57 -8.33 -30.72
C HIS A 316 -7.27 -9.53 -31.60
N GLY A 317 -6.22 -9.43 -32.41
CA GLY A 317 -5.57 -10.56 -33.07
C GLY A 317 -4.27 -10.90 -32.35
N SER A 318 -3.81 -12.15 -32.44
CA SER A 318 -2.48 -12.52 -31.92
C SER A 318 -1.37 -11.82 -32.70
N PHE A 319 -0.48 -11.12 -32.01
CA PHE A 319 0.67 -10.43 -32.60
C PHE A 319 1.99 -10.66 -31.85
N LYS A 320 2.04 -11.60 -30.90
CA LYS A 320 3.27 -11.97 -30.18
C LYS A 320 4.43 -12.33 -31.10
N THR A 321 4.17 -13.00 -32.23
CA THR A 321 5.22 -13.40 -33.19
C THR A 321 5.65 -12.28 -34.14
N GLN A 322 5.01 -11.10 -34.06
CA GLN A 322 5.26 -10.00 -34.99
C GLN A 322 6.45 -9.13 -34.61
N GLY A 323 7.08 -9.35 -33.46
CA GLY A 323 8.35 -8.78 -33.04
C GLY A 323 8.54 -8.90 -31.54
N GLY A 324 9.78 -8.82 -31.07
CA GLY A 324 10.09 -8.73 -29.64
C GLY A 324 9.93 -7.30 -29.14
N SER A 325 9.63 -7.13 -27.87
CA SER A 325 9.72 -5.85 -27.15
C SER A 325 10.83 -6.00 -26.11
N VAL A 326 12.04 -5.57 -26.45
CA VAL A 326 13.25 -6.03 -25.72
C VAL A 326 13.60 -5.12 -24.54
N ASN A 327 13.56 -3.80 -24.73
CA ASN A 327 13.97 -2.83 -23.72
C ASN A 327 12.82 -1.96 -23.21
N ILE A 328 11.79 -1.74 -24.04
CA ILE A 328 10.64 -0.92 -23.72
C ILE A 328 9.37 -1.51 -24.35
N PRO A 329 8.17 -1.21 -23.80
CA PRO A 329 6.92 -1.74 -24.32
C PRO A 329 6.62 -1.30 -25.76
N LEU A 330 5.93 -2.16 -26.50
CA LEU A 330 5.09 -1.73 -27.61
C LEU A 330 3.90 -0.95 -27.03
N VAL A 331 3.49 0.16 -27.64
CA VAL A 331 2.33 0.94 -27.20
C VAL A 331 1.15 0.75 -28.15
N ILE A 332 -0.04 0.53 -27.61
CA ILE A 332 -1.32 0.64 -28.32
C ILE A 332 -2.16 1.72 -27.64
N GLU A 333 -2.61 2.70 -28.41
CA GLU A 333 -3.41 3.84 -27.91
C GLU A 333 -4.52 4.25 -28.87
N ALA A 334 -5.49 5.02 -28.39
CA ALA A 334 -6.41 5.71 -29.29
C ALA A 334 -5.68 6.79 -30.11
N ALA A 335 -6.03 6.91 -31.39
CA ALA A 335 -5.52 7.94 -32.28
C ALA A 335 -5.93 9.35 -31.81
N ASP A 336 -7.15 9.47 -31.29
CA ASP A 336 -7.67 10.67 -30.65
C ASP A 336 -7.93 10.35 -29.17
N LEU A 337 -7.16 10.97 -28.27
CA LEU A 337 -7.24 10.73 -26.84
C LEU A 337 -8.59 11.15 -26.25
N THR A 338 -9.30 12.09 -26.89
CA THR A 338 -10.65 12.50 -26.47
C THR A 338 -11.71 11.45 -26.81
N LYS A 339 -11.37 10.46 -27.64
CA LYS A 339 -12.22 9.33 -28.04
C LYS A 339 -11.90 8.04 -27.30
N GLN A 340 -11.25 8.12 -26.13
CA GLN A 340 -10.94 6.97 -25.28
C GLN A 340 -12.15 6.05 -25.03
N ALA A 341 -13.33 6.62 -24.74
CA ALA A 341 -14.54 5.86 -24.43
C ALA A 341 -15.15 5.12 -25.65
N THR A 342 -14.85 5.58 -26.87
CA THR A 342 -15.43 5.05 -28.12
C THR A 342 -14.40 4.32 -28.98
N THR A 343 -13.11 4.41 -28.65
CA THR A 343 -12.03 3.60 -29.22
C THR A 343 -11.86 2.35 -28.38
N VAL A 344 -12.34 1.22 -28.91
CA VAL A 344 -12.52 -0.02 -28.17
C VAL A 344 -11.59 -1.08 -28.71
N LEU A 345 -10.80 -1.70 -27.84
CA LEU A 345 -10.08 -2.94 -28.10
C LEU A 345 -10.82 -4.09 -27.38
N THR A 346 -11.17 -5.16 -28.11
CA THR A 346 -12.01 -6.24 -27.60
C THR A 346 -11.46 -7.64 -27.88
N ASP A 347 -11.87 -8.62 -27.08
CA ASP A 347 -11.51 -10.04 -27.21
C ASP A 347 -12.16 -10.77 -28.40
N GLY A 348 -13.12 -10.15 -29.09
CA GLY A 348 -13.78 -10.73 -30.26
C GLY A 348 -14.54 -12.03 -30.00
N GLY A 349 -14.86 -12.35 -28.74
CA GLY A 349 -15.63 -13.53 -28.35
C GLY A 349 -14.86 -14.86 -28.35
N ASN A 350 -13.53 -14.85 -28.55
CA ASN A 350 -12.72 -16.06 -28.59
C ASN A 350 -11.45 -15.92 -27.76
N SER A 351 -11.00 -17.02 -27.13
CA SER A 351 -9.74 -17.01 -26.37
C SER A 351 -8.52 -16.91 -27.28
N ILE A 352 -7.63 -15.98 -26.96
CA ILE A 352 -6.31 -15.86 -27.58
C ILE A 352 -5.25 -16.09 -26.51
N PHE A 353 -4.56 -17.21 -26.61
CA PHE A 353 -3.44 -17.55 -25.73
C PHE A 353 -2.11 -17.11 -26.36
N ASN A 354 -1.19 -16.63 -25.52
CA ASN A 354 0.11 -16.13 -25.96
C ASN A 354 0.00 -15.10 -27.10
N GLY A 355 -1.01 -14.22 -27.02
CA GLY A 355 -1.40 -13.27 -28.05
C GLY A 355 -0.56 -11.99 -28.10
N ILE A 356 0.05 -11.60 -26.98
CA ILE A 356 0.74 -10.31 -26.83
C ILE A 356 2.25 -10.50 -26.56
N PRO A 357 3.10 -9.49 -26.87
CA PRO A 357 4.54 -9.53 -26.61
C PRO A 357 4.84 -9.51 -25.10
N THR A 358 6.12 -9.69 -24.77
CA THR A 358 6.62 -9.67 -23.39
C THR A 358 6.31 -8.37 -22.67
N PHE A 359 6.44 -7.23 -23.37
CA PHE A 359 6.18 -5.88 -22.86
C PHE A 359 5.15 -5.17 -23.74
N LEU A 360 3.99 -4.91 -23.17
CA LEU A 360 2.89 -4.20 -23.83
C LEU A 360 2.37 -3.09 -22.92
N LYS A 361 2.17 -1.91 -23.50
CA LYS A 361 1.47 -0.80 -22.87
C LYS A 361 0.20 -0.48 -23.66
N LEU A 362 -0.93 -0.53 -22.98
CA LEU A 362 -2.23 -0.08 -23.46
C LEU A 362 -2.53 1.25 -22.80
N ARG A 363 -2.92 2.27 -23.56
CA ARG A 363 -3.29 3.55 -22.94
C ARG A 363 -4.37 4.31 -23.68
N ASN A 364 -5.12 5.12 -22.94
CA ASN A 364 -6.11 6.06 -23.48
C ASN A 364 -7.14 5.39 -24.41
N LEU A 365 -7.62 4.20 -24.05
CA LEU A 365 -8.65 3.46 -24.80
C LEU A 365 -9.56 2.64 -23.89
N THR A 366 -10.65 2.12 -24.44
CA THR A 366 -11.56 1.19 -23.75
C THR A 366 -11.21 -0.26 -24.06
N LEU A 367 -11.07 -1.09 -23.04
CA LEU A 367 -10.92 -2.53 -23.12
C LEU A 367 -12.27 -3.16 -22.81
N ARG A 368 -12.93 -3.72 -23.83
CA ARG A 368 -14.32 -4.19 -23.71
C ARG A 368 -14.45 -5.69 -23.95
N LYS A 369 -15.14 -6.37 -23.03
CA LYS A 369 -15.43 -7.79 -23.14
C LYS A 369 -16.51 -8.07 -24.19
N THR A 370 -16.31 -9.14 -24.97
CA THR A 370 -17.34 -9.68 -25.88
C THR A 370 -17.70 -11.12 -25.52
N GLY A 371 -16.71 -11.96 -25.22
CA GLY A 371 -16.94 -13.35 -24.81
C GLY A 371 -17.09 -13.52 -23.30
N GLU A 372 -17.96 -14.44 -22.87
CA GLU A 372 -18.18 -14.73 -21.43
C GLU A 372 -16.93 -15.28 -20.74
N SER A 373 -16.41 -16.43 -21.20
CA SER A 373 -15.26 -17.12 -20.60
C SER A 373 -14.08 -17.23 -21.58
N VAL A 374 -13.52 -16.08 -21.95
CA VAL A 374 -12.42 -15.98 -22.93
C VAL A 374 -11.18 -15.34 -22.34
N VAL A 375 -10.03 -15.75 -22.85
CA VAL A 375 -8.73 -15.10 -22.59
C VAL A 375 -8.50 -14.01 -23.62
N PHE A 376 -8.30 -12.78 -23.15
CA PHE A 376 -8.10 -11.60 -24.00
C PHE A 376 -6.62 -11.22 -24.11
N LEU A 377 -5.96 -11.01 -22.98
CA LEU A 377 -4.54 -10.60 -22.94
C LEU A 377 -3.71 -11.69 -22.27
N ASP A 378 -2.80 -12.29 -23.02
CA ASP A 378 -1.90 -13.33 -22.53
C ASP A 378 -0.53 -13.26 -23.18
N SER A 379 0.52 -13.04 -22.37
CA SER A 379 1.90 -12.99 -22.84
C SER A 379 2.64 -14.31 -22.61
N GLY A 380 2.00 -15.31 -22.00
CA GLY A 380 2.62 -16.59 -21.67
C GLY A 380 3.63 -16.50 -20.53
N ALA A 381 3.53 -15.48 -19.67
CA ALA A 381 4.43 -15.30 -18.55
C ALA A 381 4.37 -16.50 -17.59
N ASN A 382 5.54 -16.84 -17.04
CA ASN A 382 5.70 -17.85 -15.99
C ASN A 382 6.46 -17.30 -14.76
N SER A 383 6.69 -15.98 -14.74
CA SER A 383 7.44 -15.25 -13.71
C SER A 383 7.09 -13.74 -13.79
N ALA A 384 7.79 -12.92 -13.02
CA ALA A 384 7.68 -11.45 -13.04
C ALA A 384 8.40 -10.78 -14.24
N GLU A 385 9.02 -11.56 -15.13
CA GLU A 385 9.82 -11.03 -16.23
C GLU A 385 8.99 -10.24 -17.24
N ASN A 386 7.75 -10.66 -17.51
CA ASN A 386 6.87 -9.98 -18.47
C ASN A 386 6.17 -8.77 -17.81
N LEU A 387 5.74 -7.81 -18.62
CA LEU A 387 5.09 -6.58 -18.18
C LEU A 387 3.91 -6.21 -19.09
N LEU A 388 2.73 -6.10 -18.49
CA LEU A 388 1.59 -5.41 -19.08
C LEU A 388 1.34 -4.10 -18.31
N ILE A 389 1.19 -3.01 -19.03
CA ILE A 389 0.79 -1.71 -18.48
C ILE A 389 -0.56 -1.33 -19.09
N ALA A 390 -1.51 -0.92 -18.26
CA ALA A 390 -2.71 -0.20 -18.67
C ALA A 390 -2.71 1.18 -18.02
N GLU A 391 -2.74 2.24 -18.82
CA GLU A 391 -2.70 3.62 -18.33
C GLU A 391 -3.84 4.43 -18.91
N ASN A 392 -4.66 5.06 -18.08
CA ASN A 392 -5.86 5.76 -18.52
C ASN A 392 -6.70 4.84 -19.43
N CYS A 393 -7.00 3.63 -18.98
CA CYS A 393 -7.87 2.71 -19.72
C CYS A 393 -9.24 2.62 -19.04
N ILE A 394 -10.28 2.37 -19.83
CA ILE A 394 -11.60 2.01 -19.31
C ILE A 394 -11.77 0.50 -19.45
N TRP A 395 -11.98 -0.19 -18.35
CA TRP A 395 -12.25 -1.62 -18.32
C TRP A 395 -13.76 -1.87 -18.28
N ASP A 396 -14.28 -2.49 -19.33
CA ASP A 396 -15.72 -2.61 -19.55
C ASP A 396 -16.14 -4.07 -19.73
N ALA A 397 -16.83 -4.62 -18.74
CA ALA A 397 -17.41 -5.96 -18.80
C ALA A 397 -18.54 -6.07 -19.83
N ASN A 398 -19.04 -4.96 -20.37
CA ASN A 398 -20.09 -4.94 -21.40
C ASN A 398 -21.37 -5.68 -20.96
N ALA A 399 -21.72 -5.61 -19.67
CA ALA A 399 -22.78 -6.38 -19.05
C ALA A 399 -22.66 -7.91 -19.23
N THR A 400 -21.44 -8.40 -19.50
CA THR A 400 -21.09 -9.81 -19.64
C THR A 400 -20.66 -10.38 -18.29
N SER A 401 -20.64 -11.71 -18.15
CA SER A 401 -20.12 -12.36 -16.95
C SER A 401 -18.65 -12.04 -16.68
N TYR A 402 -18.25 -12.02 -15.41
CA TYR A 402 -16.85 -12.01 -15.01
C TYR A 402 -16.13 -13.33 -15.37
N TYR A 403 -14.86 -13.23 -15.78
CA TYR A 403 -13.95 -14.37 -15.89
C TYR A 403 -12.52 -13.97 -15.48
N GLY A 404 -11.98 -14.62 -14.44
CA GLY A 404 -10.68 -14.27 -13.82
C GLY A 404 -9.44 -14.44 -14.68
N ALA A 405 -9.57 -15.09 -15.84
CA ALA A 405 -8.48 -15.22 -16.82
C ALA A 405 -8.75 -14.39 -18.08
N TRP A 406 -9.57 -13.34 -18.00
CA TRP A 406 -9.69 -12.41 -19.12
C TRP A 406 -8.35 -11.72 -19.41
N VAL A 407 -7.62 -11.31 -18.36
CA VAL A 407 -6.17 -11.09 -18.42
C VAL A 407 -5.47 -12.28 -17.77
N TYR A 408 -4.51 -12.89 -18.45
CA TYR A 408 -3.98 -14.20 -18.09
C TYR A 408 -2.46 -14.25 -18.33
N ARG A 409 -1.66 -14.68 -17.35
CA ARG A 409 -0.20 -14.87 -17.48
C ARG A 409 0.53 -13.69 -18.15
N VAL A 410 0.37 -12.50 -17.60
CA VAL A 410 1.00 -11.27 -18.13
C VAL A 410 2.28 -10.87 -17.39
N GLY A 411 2.64 -11.59 -16.33
CA GLY A 411 3.75 -11.28 -15.44
C GLY A 411 3.35 -10.17 -14.47
N ARG A 412 4.15 -9.11 -14.42
CA ARG A 412 3.78 -7.87 -13.72
C ARG A 412 2.69 -7.16 -14.52
N PHE A 413 1.65 -6.72 -13.83
CA PHE A 413 0.53 -6.00 -14.42
C PHE A 413 0.31 -4.68 -13.68
N THR A 414 0.74 -3.58 -14.29
CA THR A 414 0.60 -2.25 -13.71
C THR A 414 -0.59 -1.53 -14.31
N GLN A 415 -1.50 -1.07 -13.47
CA GLN A 415 -2.67 -0.28 -13.86
C GLN A 415 -2.57 1.11 -13.25
N ILE A 416 -2.68 2.14 -14.07
CA ILE A 416 -2.54 3.54 -13.67
C ILE A 416 -3.77 4.31 -14.16
N ASN A 417 -4.46 4.99 -13.25
CA ASN A 417 -5.60 5.85 -13.53
C ASN A 417 -6.65 5.19 -14.44
N CYS A 418 -6.94 3.90 -14.21
CA CYS A 418 -7.90 3.13 -14.99
C CYS A 418 -9.29 3.19 -14.34
N ALA A 419 -10.33 3.28 -15.16
CA ALA A 419 -11.72 3.39 -14.71
C ALA A 419 -12.55 2.17 -15.12
N ILE A 420 -13.75 2.03 -14.53
CA ILE A 420 -14.73 1.02 -14.92
C ILE A 420 -15.71 1.61 -15.93
N GLY A 421 -15.97 0.87 -17.01
CA GLY A 421 -16.97 1.22 -18.01
C GLY A 421 -18.41 0.97 -17.54
N ALA A 422 -19.38 1.55 -18.23
CA ALA A 422 -20.80 1.42 -17.88
C ALA A 422 -21.33 -0.03 -17.89
N GLY A 423 -20.66 -0.95 -18.58
CA GLY A 423 -21.00 -2.38 -18.57
C GLY A 423 -20.49 -3.14 -17.33
N GLY A 424 -19.82 -2.48 -16.39
CA GLY A 424 -19.35 -3.05 -15.13
C GLY A 424 -17.89 -3.50 -15.14
N ASP A 425 -17.39 -3.89 -13.96
CA ASP A 425 -16.00 -4.30 -13.74
C ASP A 425 -15.75 -5.74 -14.23
N PRO A 426 -14.84 -5.96 -15.20
CA PRO A 426 -14.51 -7.29 -15.70
C PRO A 426 -13.56 -8.08 -14.78
N LYS A 427 -13.10 -7.48 -13.66
CA LYS A 427 -12.21 -8.05 -12.63
C LYS A 427 -10.94 -8.69 -13.20
N GLN A 428 -10.31 -7.97 -14.11
CA GLN A 428 -9.07 -8.33 -14.81
C GLN A 428 -7.87 -8.59 -13.88
N GLY A 429 -7.93 -8.14 -12.63
CA GLY A 429 -6.91 -8.36 -11.62
C GLY A 429 -7.21 -9.51 -10.65
N ASN A 430 -8.14 -10.41 -10.95
CA ASN A 430 -8.48 -11.51 -10.05
C ASN A 430 -7.61 -12.76 -10.26
N SER A 431 -7.43 -13.54 -9.20
CA SER A 431 -6.74 -14.82 -9.27
C SER A 431 -7.48 -15.82 -10.17
N PHE A 432 -6.75 -16.45 -11.07
CA PHE A 432 -7.17 -17.67 -11.75
C PHE A 432 -6.00 -18.68 -11.73
N SER A 433 -6.18 -19.83 -11.07
CA SER A 433 -5.14 -20.87 -10.95
C SER A 433 -3.81 -20.35 -10.34
N THR A 434 -2.67 -20.91 -10.76
CA THR A 434 -1.31 -20.67 -10.26
C THR A 434 -0.47 -19.76 -11.18
N GLU A 435 -1.15 -18.91 -11.94
CA GLU A 435 -0.59 -18.21 -13.11
C GLU A 435 0.18 -16.95 -12.75
N ALA A 436 1.12 -16.57 -13.62
CA ALA A 436 1.95 -15.38 -13.46
C ALA A 436 1.17 -14.10 -13.80
N ILE A 437 0.33 -13.64 -12.89
CA ILE A 437 -0.28 -12.30 -12.94
C ILE A 437 -0.13 -11.67 -11.55
N MET A 438 0.45 -10.48 -11.51
CA MET A 438 0.87 -9.80 -10.29
C MET A 438 0.52 -8.32 -10.43
N VAL A 439 -0.54 -7.87 -9.74
CA VAL A 439 -1.15 -6.57 -10.01
C VAL A 439 -0.59 -5.47 -9.11
N THR A 440 -0.22 -4.35 -9.72
CA THR A 440 0.02 -3.06 -9.04
C THR A 440 -1.02 -2.07 -9.57
N ALA A 441 -1.82 -1.48 -8.67
CA ALA A 441 -2.86 -0.51 -9.04
C ALA A 441 -2.56 0.86 -8.44
N ILE A 442 -2.61 1.90 -9.28
CA ILE A 442 -2.34 3.29 -8.91
C ILE A 442 -3.49 4.15 -9.43
N GLY A 443 -4.23 4.81 -8.55
CA GLY A 443 -5.26 5.77 -8.95
C GLY A 443 -6.47 5.18 -9.67
N CYS A 444 -6.70 3.87 -9.57
CA CYS A 444 -7.73 3.19 -10.36
C CYS A 444 -9.09 3.17 -9.65
N GLN A 445 -10.18 3.29 -10.41
CA GLN A 445 -11.51 2.92 -9.94
C GLN A 445 -11.75 1.44 -10.21
N GLY A 446 -11.95 0.66 -9.15
CA GLY A 446 -11.94 -0.78 -9.21
C GLY A 446 -10.60 -1.32 -9.73
N CYS A 447 -10.63 -2.39 -10.52
CA CYS A 447 -9.50 -2.86 -11.32
C CYS A 447 -8.33 -3.56 -10.61
N ALA A 448 -8.12 -3.39 -9.29
CA ALA A 448 -6.99 -4.04 -8.61
C ALA A 448 -7.14 -5.59 -8.54
N GLY A 449 -8.33 -6.06 -8.17
CA GLY A 449 -8.66 -7.48 -8.06
C GLY A 449 -7.92 -8.25 -6.94
N THR A 450 -8.14 -9.57 -6.86
CA THR A 450 -7.73 -10.40 -5.69
C THR A 450 -6.26 -10.82 -5.62
N ILE A 451 -5.42 -10.41 -6.59
CA ILE A 451 -3.97 -10.68 -6.68
C ILE A 451 -3.16 -9.38 -6.79
N THR A 452 -3.67 -8.36 -6.10
CA THR A 452 -3.02 -7.07 -5.91
C THR A 452 -1.84 -7.21 -4.95
N TYR A 453 -0.65 -6.81 -5.38
CA TYR A 453 0.55 -6.68 -4.55
C TYR A 453 0.60 -5.30 -3.89
N HIS A 454 0.23 -4.26 -4.64
CA HIS A 454 0.17 -2.88 -4.17
C HIS A 454 -1.06 -2.17 -4.73
N ALA A 455 -1.71 -1.35 -3.91
CA ALA A 455 -2.78 -0.46 -4.34
C ALA A 455 -2.64 0.90 -3.66
N VAL A 456 -2.70 1.97 -4.46
CA VAL A 456 -2.62 3.32 -3.92
C VAL A 456 -3.54 4.28 -4.65
N GLY A 457 -4.30 5.09 -3.92
CA GLY A 457 -5.23 6.03 -4.54
C GLY A 457 -6.39 5.35 -5.28
N CYS A 458 -6.70 4.08 -4.99
CA CYS A 458 -7.73 3.33 -5.72
C CYS A 458 -9.09 3.38 -5.02
N SER A 459 -10.18 3.48 -5.77
CA SER A 459 -11.53 3.48 -5.23
C SER A 459 -12.31 2.22 -5.63
N ASP A 460 -13.47 1.99 -4.99
CA ASP A 460 -14.39 0.88 -5.29
C ASP A 460 -13.75 -0.51 -5.24
N LEU A 461 -12.77 -0.70 -4.35
CA LEU A 461 -12.10 -2.00 -4.17
C LEU A 461 -12.99 -2.94 -3.33
N PRO A 462 -13.38 -4.12 -3.84
CA PRO A 462 -14.31 -4.99 -3.13
C PRO A 462 -13.65 -5.80 -2.02
N GLU A 463 -12.39 -6.21 -2.21
CA GLU A 463 -11.64 -7.02 -1.26
C GLU A 463 -10.14 -6.99 -1.52
N TYR A 464 -9.36 -7.32 -0.49
CA TYR A 464 -7.93 -7.58 -0.57
C TYR A 464 -7.58 -8.85 0.22
N THR A 465 -6.62 -9.62 -0.30
CA THR A 465 -6.06 -10.76 0.43
C THR A 465 -4.55 -10.79 0.30
N LEU A 466 -3.84 -10.80 1.43
CA LEU A 466 -2.40 -11.07 1.44
C LEU A 466 -2.17 -12.57 1.23
N ARG A 467 -1.33 -12.92 0.26
CA ARG A 467 -1.11 -14.30 -0.16
C ARG A 467 0.34 -14.73 -0.02
N GLU A 468 0.51 -15.97 0.40
CA GLU A 468 1.77 -16.72 0.28
C GLU A 468 2.10 -16.98 -1.20
N ALA A 469 3.34 -17.38 -1.47
CA ALA A 469 3.76 -17.77 -2.81
C ALA A 469 2.90 -18.93 -3.34
N LEU A 470 2.52 -18.86 -4.62
CA LEU A 470 1.72 -19.90 -5.26
C LEU A 470 2.03 -20.01 -6.76
N GLY A 471 2.66 -21.12 -7.14
CA GLY A 471 3.08 -21.38 -8.52
C GLY A 471 4.06 -20.33 -9.02
N ALA A 472 3.68 -19.64 -10.10
CA ALA A 472 4.51 -18.60 -10.71
C ALA A 472 4.44 -17.24 -9.99
N ARG A 473 3.65 -17.12 -8.91
CA ARG A 473 3.54 -15.89 -8.12
C ARG A 473 4.45 -15.96 -6.89
N PRO A 474 5.40 -15.03 -6.73
CA PRO A 474 6.19 -14.93 -5.51
C PRO A 474 5.30 -14.51 -4.32
N ALA A 475 5.78 -14.68 -3.09
CA ALA A 475 5.07 -14.18 -1.92
C ALA A 475 4.95 -12.65 -1.97
N MET A 476 3.84 -12.13 -1.43
CA MET A 476 3.65 -10.68 -1.28
C MET A 476 4.50 -10.18 -0.10
N THR A 477 5.48 -9.30 -0.36
CA THR A 477 6.41 -8.78 0.64
C THR A 477 6.46 -7.25 0.57
N GLY A 478 6.48 -6.58 1.72
CA GLY A 478 6.52 -5.11 1.76
C GLY A 478 5.32 -4.46 1.07
N VAL A 479 4.15 -5.09 1.19
CA VAL A 479 2.89 -4.64 0.58
C VAL A 479 2.55 -3.23 1.05
N PHE A 480 2.08 -2.42 0.11
CA PHE A 480 1.65 -1.06 0.36
C PHE A 480 0.21 -0.88 -0.12
N LEU A 481 -0.70 -0.65 0.83
CA LEU A 481 -2.10 -0.30 0.61
C LEU A 481 -2.35 1.07 1.22
N GLY A 482 -2.29 2.11 0.40
CA GLY A 482 -2.38 3.50 0.85
C GLY A 482 -3.47 4.29 0.16
N TRP A 483 -4.24 5.08 0.91
CA TRP A 483 -5.18 6.04 0.35
C TRP A 483 -6.19 5.40 -0.63
N ASN A 484 -6.76 4.26 -0.24
CA ASN A 484 -7.79 3.58 -1.04
C ASN A 484 -9.17 3.65 -0.36
N THR A 485 -10.22 3.46 -1.15
CA THR A 485 -11.55 3.09 -0.63
C THR A 485 -11.87 1.64 -0.94
N PHE A 486 -12.13 0.88 0.12
CA PHE A 486 -12.68 -0.47 0.05
C PHE A 486 -14.14 -0.44 0.47
N THR A 487 -15.03 -1.00 -0.34
CA THR A 487 -16.47 -1.02 -0.04
C THR A 487 -17.08 -2.35 -0.42
N ASN A 488 -17.87 -2.94 0.49
CA ASN A 488 -18.48 -4.24 0.24
C ASN A 488 -19.83 -4.40 0.97
N GLY A 489 -20.86 -4.77 0.21
CA GLY A 489 -22.24 -4.90 0.69
C GLY A 489 -22.76 -6.32 0.90
N SER A 490 -22.01 -7.36 0.49
CA SER A 490 -22.61 -8.68 0.27
C SER A 490 -21.73 -9.89 0.59
N THR A 491 -20.47 -9.74 1.00
CA THR A 491 -19.58 -10.90 1.18
C THR A 491 -19.69 -11.53 2.56
N ALA A 492 -19.55 -12.87 2.57
CA ALA A 492 -19.35 -13.64 3.79
C ALA A 492 -17.86 -13.65 4.24
N ASN A 493 -16.95 -13.08 3.45
CA ASN A 493 -15.52 -13.00 3.73
C ASN A 493 -15.15 -11.62 4.28
N PRO A 494 -14.02 -11.49 5.01
CA PRO A 494 -13.51 -10.19 5.36
C PRO A 494 -13.17 -9.36 4.12
N ILE A 495 -13.38 -8.04 4.17
CA ILE A 495 -13.03 -7.12 3.06
C ILE A 495 -11.50 -7.12 2.90
N ILE A 496 -10.77 -6.93 3.99
CA ILE A 496 -9.32 -7.09 4.02
C ILE A 496 -9.00 -8.37 4.81
N SER A 497 -8.35 -9.34 4.16
CA SER A 497 -7.96 -10.60 4.78
C SER A 497 -6.45 -10.83 4.70
N VAL A 498 -5.80 -10.87 5.85
CA VAL A 498 -4.39 -11.20 5.99
C VAL A 498 -4.26 -12.40 6.93
N SER A 499 -3.73 -13.50 6.41
CA SER A 499 -3.54 -14.76 7.13
C SER A 499 -2.28 -15.48 6.63
N ALA A 500 -1.18 -14.73 6.62
CA ALA A 500 0.12 -15.11 6.07
C ALA A 500 1.22 -14.36 6.84
N ALA A 501 2.45 -14.84 6.76
CA ALA A 501 3.55 -14.26 7.54
C ALA A 501 3.88 -12.85 7.05
N ILE A 502 4.06 -11.90 7.98
CA ILE A 502 4.56 -10.56 7.67
C ILE A 502 5.95 -10.42 8.27
N GLY A 503 6.96 -10.45 7.41
CA GLY A 503 8.37 -10.34 7.78
C GLY A 503 8.85 -8.88 7.93
N PRO A 504 10.18 -8.66 8.03
CA PRO A 504 10.75 -7.33 8.30
C PRO A 504 10.44 -6.26 7.24
N ARG A 505 10.15 -6.68 5.99
CA ARG A 505 9.73 -5.80 4.89
C ARG A 505 8.34 -5.20 5.13
N GLY A 506 7.54 -5.79 6.03
CA GLY A 506 6.33 -5.21 6.59
C GLY A 506 5.09 -5.25 5.70
N PHE A 507 4.04 -4.63 6.22
CA PHE A 507 2.75 -4.37 5.55
C PHE A 507 2.27 -2.98 5.93
N ALA A 508 2.08 -2.09 4.95
CA ALA A 508 1.54 -0.75 5.15
C ALA A 508 0.06 -0.72 4.77
N PHE A 509 -0.79 -0.32 5.73
CA PHE A 509 -2.20 -0.03 5.56
C PHE A 509 -2.45 1.39 6.06
N VAL A 510 -2.42 2.37 5.16
CA VAL A 510 -2.41 3.79 5.54
C VAL A 510 -3.46 4.61 4.81
N GLY A 511 -4.16 5.51 5.50
CA GLY A 511 -5.07 6.46 4.84
C GLY A 511 -6.29 5.82 4.16
N ASN A 512 -6.65 4.57 4.46
CA ASN A 512 -7.72 3.87 3.75
C ASN A 512 -9.08 4.05 4.42
N ILE A 513 -10.13 4.09 3.61
CA ILE A 513 -11.51 3.85 4.06
C ILE A 513 -11.85 2.39 3.79
N VAL A 514 -12.39 1.68 4.80
CA VAL A 514 -12.97 0.35 4.66
C VAL A 514 -14.42 0.39 5.13
N GLU A 515 -15.34 0.25 4.18
CA GLU A 515 -16.78 0.33 4.40
C GLU A 515 -17.44 -1.04 4.21
N SER A 516 -17.98 -1.60 5.29
CA SER A 516 -18.94 -2.69 5.22
C SER A 516 -20.36 -2.14 5.23
N TRP A 517 -21.22 -2.61 4.33
CA TRP A 517 -22.62 -2.20 4.24
C TRP A 517 -23.54 -3.37 3.87
N GLY A 518 -24.83 -3.11 3.70
CA GLY A 518 -25.80 -4.12 3.28
C GLY A 518 -25.89 -5.29 4.25
N THR A 519 -25.75 -6.52 3.74
CA THR A 519 -25.92 -7.77 4.50
C THR A 519 -24.61 -8.45 4.88
N ALA A 520 -23.46 -7.80 4.67
CA ALA A 520 -22.17 -8.33 5.11
C ALA A 520 -22.14 -8.44 6.66
N VAL A 521 -21.61 -9.55 7.19
CA VAL A 521 -21.56 -9.85 8.64
C VAL A 521 -20.15 -10.22 9.14
N ASN A 522 -19.17 -10.22 8.24
CA ASN A 522 -17.79 -10.56 8.56
C ASN A 522 -16.97 -9.30 8.89
N ALA A 523 -15.76 -9.49 9.44
CA ALA A 523 -14.87 -8.39 9.79
C ALA A 523 -14.53 -7.54 8.56
N GLY A 524 -14.58 -6.21 8.68
CA GLY A 524 -14.07 -5.32 7.63
C GLY A 524 -12.57 -5.50 7.44
N LEU A 525 -11.85 -5.69 8.55
CA LEU A 525 -10.41 -5.98 8.54
C LEU A 525 -10.12 -7.22 9.39
N ARG A 526 -9.51 -8.24 8.80
CA ARG A 526 -8.93 -9.37 9.51
C ARG A 526 -7.42 -9.40 9.26
N LEU A 527 -6.65 -9.06 10.28
CA LEU A 527 -5.19 -8.98 10.22
C LEU A 527 -4.56 -10.00 11.16
N ASN A 528 -4.06 -11.12 10.60
CA ASN A 528 -3.42 -12.23 11.33
C ASN A 528 -4.21 -12.58 12.61
N ALA A 529 -5.49 -12.86 12.45
CA ALA A 529 -6.44 -13.13 13.52
C ALA A 529 -7.24 -14.42 13.25
N ASP A 530 -8.10 -14.80 14.21
CA ASP A 530 -8.94 -16.01 14.16
C ASP A 530 -8.12 -17.30 14.08
N SER A 531 -7.35 -17.60 15.13
CA SER A 531 -6.42 -18.74 15.25
C SER A 531 -5.27 -18.77 14.25
N ASP A 532 -4.99 -17.65 13.59
CA ASP A 532 -3.84 -17.51 12.69
C ASP A 532 -2.51 -17.72 13.42
N VAL A 533 -1.65 -18.56 12.85
CA VAL A 533 -0.36 -18.98 13.43
C VAL A 533 0.82 -18.32 12.72
N SER A 534 0.57 -17.32 11.88
CA SER A 534 1.64 -16.64 11.16
C SER A 534 2.31 -15.59 12.06
N PRO A 535 3.66 -15.56 12.11
CA PRO A 535 4.38 -14.49 12.77
C PRO A 535 4.20 -13.17 12.01
N THR A 536 4.08 -12.07 12.75
CA THR A 536 3.73 -10.76 12.21
C THR A 536 4.56 -9.66 12.85
N GLN A 537 5.33 -8.95 12.03
CA GLN A 537 6.12 -7.78 12.43
C GLN A 537 6.06 -6.66 11.38
N ASN A 538 6.46 -5.46 11.77
CA ASN A 538 6.50 -4.26 10.92
C ASN A 538 5.19 -3.98 10.15
N VAL A 539 4.06 -4.15 10.84
CA VAL A 539 2.74 -3.77 10.32
C VAL A 539 2.46 -2.32 10.71
N ILE A 540 2.12 -1.48 9.74
CA ILE A 540 1.81 -0.07 9.94
C ILE A 540 0.34 0.16 9.59
N LEU A 541 -0.47 0.50 10.60
CA LEU A 541 -1.86 0.94 10.43
C LEU A 541 -1.94 2.40 10.85
N HIS A 542 -1.90 3.33 9.90
CA HIS A 542 -1.97 4.76 10.19
C HIS A 542 -3.14 5.43 9.45
N HIS A 543 -3.90 6.30 10.13
CA HIS A 543 -4.92 7.15 9.48
C HIS A 543 -6.00 6.37 8.72
N ASN A 544 -6.41 5.19 9.16
CA ASN A 544 -7.50 4.47 8.48
C ASN A 544 -8.86 4.77 9.12
N THR A 545 -9.91 4.74 8.31
CA THR A 545 -11.31 4.76 8.75
C THR A 545 -11.96 3.43 8.39
N ILE A 546 -12.29 2.60 9.39
CA ILE A 546 -12.88 1.27 9.21
C ILE A 546 -14.27 1.27 9.83
N VAL A 547 -15.31 1.14 9.02
CA VAL A 547 -16.70 1.40 9.40
C VAL A 547 -17.66 0.27 8.99
N GLY A 548 -18.78 0.18 9.72
CA GLY A 548 -19.86 -0.78 9.52
C GLY A 548 -19.60 -2.16 10.14
N GLU A 549 -18.35 -2.60 10.22
CA GLU A 549 -17.99 -3.88 10.82
C GLU A 549 -16.70 -3.83 11.64
N ARG A 550 -16.46 -4.91 12.38
CA ARG A 550 -15.30 -5.05 13.28
C ARG A 550 -13.97 -5.19 12.54
N ALA A 551 -12.90 -4.75 13.20
CA ALA A 551 -11.53 -5.13 12.89
C ALA A 551 -11.04 -6.23 13.86
N ASN A 552 -10.61 -7.37 13.33
CA ASN A 552 -9.96 -8.44 14.08
C ASN A 552 -8.44 -8.29 13.91
N LEU A 553 -7.74 -7.89 14.98
CA LEU A 553 -6.34 -7.51 14.91
C LEU A 553 -5.48 -8.46 15.74
N LEU A 554 -4.57 -9.17 15.07
CA LEU A 554 -3.38 -9.81 15.66
C LEU A 554 -3.71 -10.75 16.84
N TYR A 555 -4.66 -11.66 16.65
CA TYR A 555 -5.09 -12.57 17.71
C TYR A 555 -4.05 -13.63 18.01
N LEU A 556 -4.08 -14.16 19.23
CA LEU A 556 -3.39 -15.38 19.59
C LEU A 556 -4.35 -16.28 20.38
N ASP A 557 -5.49 -16.59 19.75
CA ASP A 557 -6.61 -17.35 20.33
C ASP A 557 -6.60 -18.86 20.00
N GLY A 558 -5.55 -19.35 19.34
CA GLY A 558 -5.31 -20.77 19.06
C GLY A 558 -4.45 -21.48 20.11
N THR A 559 -3.66 -22.49 19.70
CA THR A 559 -2.73 -23.23 20.58
C THR A 559 -1.27 -22.86 20.39
N ASP A 560 -0.94 -22.18 19.30
CA ASP A 560 0.43 -21.83 18.95
C ASP A 560 0.80 -20.44 19.47
N ASN A 561 2.03 -20.31 19.95
CA ASN A 561 2.60 -19.05 20.39
C ASN A 561 3.53 -18.49 19.30
N VAL A 562 3.11 -17.39 18.65
CA VAL A 562 3.90 -16.68 17.63
C VAL A 562 3.91 -15.19 17.92
N GLU A 563 5.00 -14.53 17.52
CA GLU A 563 5.14 -13.08 17.70
C GLU A 563 4.15 -12.33 16.82
N LYS A 564 3.42 -11.37 17.43
CA LYS A 564 2.57 -10.42 16.72
C LYS A 564 2.80 -9.02 17.25
N SER A 565 3.17 -8.12 16.34
CA SER A 565 3.47 -6.72 16.63
C SER A 565 3.05 -5.80 15.49
N ALA A 566 2.66 -4.57 15.82
CA ALA A 566 2.25 -3.54 14.87
C ALA A 566 2.43 -2.15 15.45
N TYR A 567 2.38 -1.15 14.58
CA TYR A 567 2.26 0.26 14.90
C TYR A 567 0.89 0.73 14.43
N VAL A 568 0.03 1.12 15.37
CA VAL A 568 -1.38 1.40 15.11
C VAL A 568 -1.69 2.79 15.64
N ASN A 569 -1.70 3.78 14.76
CA ASN A 569 -1.80 5.18 15.15
C ASN A 569 -2.84 5.94 14.33
N PHE A 570 -3.58 6.84 14.97
CA PHE A 570 -4.51 7.75 14.27
C PHE A 570 -5.62 7.05 13.48
N ASN A 571 -6.01 5.83 13.87
CA ASN A 571 -7.08 5.10 13.19
C ASN A 571 -8.41 5.29 13.89
N LEU A 572 -9.45 5.10 13.11
CA LEU A 572 -10.83 5.18 13.50
C LEU A 572 -11.52 3.86 13.12
N PHE A 573 -12.08 3.20 14.12
CA PHE A 573 -12.73 1.90 13.97
C PHE A 573 -14.20 2.00 14.36
N SER A 574 -15.11 1.27 13.71
CA SER A 574 -16.41 1.00 14.33
C SER A 574 -16.22 0.21 15.62
N ARG A 575 -15.40 -0.83 15.54
CA ARG A 575 -14.87 -1.56 16.69
C ARG A 575 -13.63 -2.31 16.28
N PHE A 576 -12.78 -2.63 17.24
CA PHE A 576 -11.68 -3.56 17.04
C PHE A 576 -11.64 -4.57 18.19
N ASN A 577 -11.04 -5.71 17.90
CA ASN A 577 -10.89 -6.82 18.81
C ASN A 577 -9.43 -7.28 18.76
N VAL A 578 -8.93 -7.82 19.87
CA VAL A 578 -7.61 -8.44 20.07
C VAL A 578 -7.74 -9.53 21.13
N LYS A 579 -7.66 -10.80 20.75
CA LYS A 579 -7.75 -11.95 21.66
C LYS A 579 -6.37 -12.54 21.96
N GLY A 580 -6.17 -13.08 23.15
CA GLY A 580 -4.88 -13.67 23.58
C GLY A 580 -5.04 -14.83 24.56
N ASP A 581 -4.01 -15.08 25.36
CA ASP A 581 -3.90 -16.20 26.32
C ASP A 581 -5.16 -16.45 27.17
N VAL A 582 -5.78 -15.39 27.70
CA VAL A 582 -6.98 -15.52 28.56
C VAL A 582 -8.18 -16.06 27.79
N PHE A 583 -8.41 -15.56 26.57
CA PHE A 583 -9.49 -16.06 25.72
C PHE A 583 -9.22 -17.50 25.26
N ALA A 584 -7.97 -17.81 24.90
CA ALA A 584 -7.56 -19.14 24.46
C ALA A 584 -7.58 -20.18 25.60
N GLY A 585 -7.50 -19.73 26.86
CA GLY A 585 -7.18 -20.59 27.99
C GLY A 585 -5.77 -21.20 27.90
N GLN A 586 -4.82 -20.48 27.28
CA GLN A 586 -3.47 -20.96 26.98
C GLN A 586 -2.40 -20.01 27.53
N GLY A 587 -1.83 -20.32 28.70
CA GLY A 587 -0.84 -19.47 29.37
C GLY A 587 0.47 -19.23 28.62
N GLN A 588 0.74 -20.00 27.56
CA GLN A 588 1.93 -19.83 26.72
C GLN A 588 1.69 -18.84 25.56
N ASN A 589 0.44 -18.49 25.25
CA ASN A 589 0.09 -17.63 24.12
C ASN A 589 0.28 -16.15 24.45
N VAL A 590 1.53 -15.75 24.66
CA VAL A 590 1.91 -14.39 25.05
C VAL A 590 2.55 -13.59 23.91
N GLY A 591 2.72 -14.20 22.74
CA GLY A 591 3.41 -13.59 21.59
C GLY A 591 2.71 -12.36 20.99
N ASN A 592 1.41 -12.16 21.26
CA ASN A 592 0.68 -10.94 20.91
C ASN A 592 0.49 -9.98 22.10
N TRP A 593 1.16 -10.21 23.23
CA TRP A 593 1.11 -9.29 24.36
C TRP A 593 1.50 -7.85 24.01
N PRO A 594 2.47 -7.57 23.12
CA PRO A 594 2.72 -6.20 22.69
C PRO A 594 1.45 -5.51 22.15
N VAL A 595 0.59 -6.23 21.43
CA VAL A 595 -0.69 -5.72 20.94
C VAL A 595 -1.68 -5.51 22.08
N ARG A 596 -1.77 -6.48 22.99
CA ARG A 596 -2.65 -6.44 24.17
C ARG A 596 -2.33 -5.27 25.11
N TYR A 597 -1.04 -4.96 25.28
CA TYR A 597 -0.52 -3.84 26.07
C TYR A 597 -0.31 -2.56 25.25
N LYS A 598 -0.80 -2.51 23.99
CA LYS A 598 -0.82 -1.32 23.15
C LYS A 598 0.56 -0.71 22.85
N VAL A 599 1.58 -1.56 22.74
CA VAL A 599 2.95 -1.17 22.40
C VAL A 599 3.01 -0.72 20.95
N GLY A 600 3.37 0.55 20.72
CA GLY A 600 3.41 1.17 19.39
C GLY A 600 2.04 1.69 18.92
N TRP A 601 1.09 1.88 19.84
CA TRP A 601 -0.26 2.38 19.55
C TRP A 601 -0.45 3.78 20.14
N SER A 602 -1.18 4.64 19.44
CA SER A 602 -1.54 5.97 19.94
C SER A 602 -2.69 6.62 19.14
N PHE A 603 -3.47 7.46 19.81
CA PHE A 603 -4.51 8.33 19.23
C PHE A 603 -5.47 7.60 18.29
N ASN A 604 -5.86 6.37 18.63
CA ASN A 604 -6.91 5.65 17.92
C ASN A 604 -8.27 5.95 18.55
N ALA A 605 -9.35 5.83 17.78
CA ALA A 605 -10.69 5.89 18.32
C ALA A 605 -11.56 4.74 17.83
N SER A 606 -12.54 4.35 18.65
CA SER A 606 -13.62 3.46 18.22
C SER A 606 -15.01 3.98 18.56
N THR A 607 -15.96 3.77 17.64
CA THR A 607 -17.35 4.20 17.83
C THR A 607 -18.04 3.36 18.90
N ASP A 608 -17.76 2.06 18.91
CA ASP A 608 -18.21 1.10 19.92
C ASP A 608 -17.02 0.58 20.75
N GLY A 609 -17.35 -0.10 21.85
CA GLY A 609 -16.40 -1.02 22.48
C GLY A 609 -16.08 -2.23 21.60
N SER A 610 -15.30 -3.16 22.14
CA SER A 610 -15.11 -4.46 21.50
C SER A 610 -16.38 -5.32 21.60
N ASN A 611 -16.38 -6.45 20.92
CA ASN A 611 -17.51 -7.39 20.96
C ASN A 611 -17.81 -7.97 22.36
N ASN A 612 -16.93 -7.82 23.35
CA ASN A 612 -17.18 -8.25 24.73
C ASN A 612 -17.23 -7.12 25.77
N GLY A 613 -17.26 -5.85 25.33
CA GLY A 613 -17.43 -4.69 26.20
C GLY A 613 -16.50 -3.52 25.86
N SER A 614 -16.67 -2.42 26.59
CA SER A 614 -15.92 -1.16 26.45
C SER A 614 -14.79 -0.98 27.46
N ASP A 615 -14.65 -1.89 28.42
CA ASP A 615 -13.65 -1.78 29.48
C ASP A 615 -12.36 -2.50 29.10
N PHE A 616 -11.21 -1.95 29.51
CA PHE A 616 -9.90 -2.60 29.37
C PHE A 616 -9.60 -3.50 30.56
N ASN A 617 -9.23 -4.75 30.31
CA ASN A 617 -8.87 -5.75 31.33
C ASN A 617 -8.34 -7.03 30.65
N PRO A 618 -7.81 -8.01 31.41
CA PRO A 618 -7.27 -9.25 30.85
C PRO A 618 -8.25 -10.07 30.00
N GLY A 619 -9.54 -10.02 30.30
CA GLY A 619 -10.60 -10.69 29.53
C GLY A 619 -11.16 -9.87 28.37
N SER A 620 -10.96 -8.54 28.37
CA SER A 620 -11.46 -7.63 27.34
C SER A 620 -10.82 -7.91 25.99
N TRP A 621 -11.55 -7.77 24.89
CA TRP A 621 -10.98 -7.85 23.54
C TRP A 621 -10.43 -6.49 23.07
N LEU A 622 -10.56 -5.41 23.84
CA LEU A 622 -9.90 -4.14 23.55
C LEU A 622 -8.39 -4.15 23.89
N GLY A 623 -7.98 -5.02 24.81
CA GLY A 623 -6.63 -5.05 25.38
C GLY A 623 -6.64 -4.97 26.90
N GLU A 624 -5.44 -4.95 27.47
CA GLU A 624 -5.22 -4.85 28.92
C GLU A 624 -5.42 -3.40 29.41
N LEU A 625 -5.09 -2.43 28.56
CA LEU A 625 -5.06 -1.00 28.86
C LEU A 625 -5.25 -0.18 27.57
N PRO A 626 -5.67 1.09 27.65
CA PRO A 626 -5.75 1.99 26.50
C PRO A 626 -4.36 2.48 26.06
N SER A 627 -4.17 2.76 24.76
CA SER A 627 -3.01 3.54 24.30
C SER A 627 -3.12 5.02 24.67
N ASP A 628 -2.02 5.77 24.51
CA ASP A 628 -2.04 7.23 24.65
C ASP A 628 -3.08 7.84 23.70
N GLY A 629 -3.98 8.67 24.21
CA GLY A 629 -5.02 9.32 23.42
C GLY A 629 -6.09 8.38 22.84
N GLU A 630 -6.18 7.12 23.26
CA GLU A 630 -7.20 6.18 22.79
C GLU A 630 -8.59 6.56 23.32
N LEU A 631 -9.58 6.63 22.42
CA LEU A 631 -10.97 6.88 22.77
C LEU A 631 -11.86 5.70 22.36
N VAL A 632 -12.86 5.36 23.18
CA VAL A 632 -13.80 4.27 22.92
C VAL A 632 -15.22 4.75 23.22
N GLY A 633 -16.19 4.39 22.37
CA GLY A 633 -17.59 4.76 22.58
C GLY A 633 -17.92 6.19 22.17
N ILE A 634 -17.19 6.74 21.18
CA ILE A 634 -17.39 8.11 20.72
C ILE A 634 -18.33 8.18 19.52
N ASP A 635 -19.13 9.24 19.43
CA ASP A 635 -19.82 9.55 18.18
C ASP A 635 -18.85 10.30 17.25
N PRO A 636 -18.52 9.70 16.12
CA PRO A 636 -17.66 10.34 15.16
C PRO A 636 -18.20 11.60 14.47
N MET A 637 -19.52 11.70 14.32
CA MET A 637 -20.25 12.75 13.59
C MET A 637 -19.84 12.89 12.10
N TRP A 638 -20.25 11.95 11.26
CA TRP A 638 -20.00 11.98 9.80
C TRP A 638 -20.94 12.90 9.06
N THR A 639 -20.48 13.40 7.91
CA THR A 639 -21.36 14.03 6.91
C THR A 639 -22.45 13.05 6.49
N THR A 640 -22.07 11.82 6.09
CA THR A 640 -23.01 10.72 5.86
C THR A 640 -22.42 9.35 6.22
N ASP A 641 -23.09 8.62 7.11
CA ASP A 641 -22.78 7.20 7.36
C ASP A 641 -23.64 6.30 6.47
N ALA A 642 -23.03 5.71 5.45
CA ALA A 642 -23.69 4.72 4.58
C ALA A 642 -23.31 3.27 4.86
N SER A 643 -22.54 3.04 5.93
CA SER A 643 -22.11 1.72 6.37
C SER A 643 -23.29 0.93 6.97
N HIS A 644 -23.04 -0.30 7.38
CA HIS A 644 -24.01 -1.13 8.11
C HIS A 644 -24.53 -0.48 9.40
N SER A 645 -23.74 0.39 10.03
CA SER A 645 -24.13 1.14 11.22
C SER A 645 -25.02 2.35 10.91
N GLY A 646 -25.06 2.79 9.64
CA GLY A 646 -25.82 3.94 9.16
C GLY A 646 -26.95 3.55 8.22
N SER A 647 -26.98 4.12 7.01
CA SER A 647 -28.05 3.85 6.02
C SER A 647 -27.99 2.44 5.41
N GLY A 648 -26.83 1.77 5.46
CA GLY A 648 -26.61 0.44 4.88
C GLY A 648 -26.59 0.41 3.35
N THR A 649 -26.38 1.54 2.67
CA THR A 649 -26.42 1.65 1.20
C THR A 649 -25.06 1.65 0.51
N GLY A 650 -23.97 1.77 1.29
CA GLY A 650 -22.62 1.99 0.77
C GLY A 650 -22.41 3.41 0.21
N GLY A 651 -21.14 3.78 0.00
CA GLY A 651 -20.74 5.05 -0.59
C GLY A 651 -20.85 6.25 0.37
N GLY A 652 -20.57 6.05 1.66
CA GLY A 652 -20.66 7.10 2.67
C GLY A 652 -19.57 8.17 2.55
N ASP A 653 -19.92 9.39 2.93
CA ASP A 653 -18.98 10.49 3.16
C ASP A 653 -18.58 10.52 4.64
N TYR A 654 -17.44 9.90 4.91
CA TYR A 654 -16.86 9.74 6.24
C TYR A 654 -16.00 10.93 6.69
N THR A 655 -16.19 12.10 6.10
CA THR A 655 -15.60 13.36 6.59
C THR A 655 -16.21 13.71 7.95
N PRO A 656 -15.41 13.93 9.01
CA PRO A 656 -15.91 14.43 10.28
C PRO A 656 -16.47 15.84 10.15
N VAL A 657 -17.66 16.08 10.72
CA VAL A 657 -18.25 17.43 10.75
C VAL A 657 -17.76 18.25 11.95
N ASP A 658 -17.98 19.57 11.89
CA ASP A 658 -17.71 20.48 12.99
C ASP A 658 -18.35 20.01 14.31
N GLY A 659 -17.54 19.94 15.36
CA GLY A 659 -17.96 19.49 16.69
C GLY A 659 -17.65 18.02 16.99
N SER A 660 -17.11 17.26 16.03
CA SER A 660 -16.63 15.90 16.26
C SER A 660 -15.66 15.82 17.45
N LEU A 661 -15.82 14.78 18.27
CA LEU A 661 -14.98 14.49 19.44
C LEU A 661 -13.74 13.66 19.08
N LEU A 662 -13.50 13.39 17.80
CA LEU A 662 -12.29 12.71 17.36
C LEU A 662 -11.03 13.45 17.84
N PRO A 663 -9.95 12.72 18.17
CA PRO A 663 -8.66 13.33 18.43
C PRO A 663 -8.21 14.25 17.30
N VAL A 664 -7.67 15.42 17.65
CA VAL A 664 -7.02 16.32 16.70
C VAL A 664 -5.58 15.90 16.44
N LEU A 665 -5.15 16.10 15.20
CA LEU A 665 -3.78 15.93 14.77
C LEU A 665 -3.00 17.24 14.94
N THR A 666 -1.71 17.12 15.27
CA THR A 666 -0.74 18.21 15.13
C THR A 666 0.29 17.81 14.09
N VAL A 667 0.93 18.80 13.47
CA VAL A 667 1.97 18.60 12.45
C VAL A 667 3.07 17.69 12.97
N GLU A 668 3.52 17.88 14.22
CA GLU A 668 4.63 17.12 14.79
C GLU A 668 4.34 15.63 14.92
N ARG A 669 3.06 15.25 15.09
CA ARG A 669 2.64 13.87 15.35
C ARG A 669 2.18 13.13 14.13
N ALA A 670 1.51 13.82 13.22
CA ALA A 670 0.84 13.17 12.12
C ALA A 670 1.84 12.54 11.14
N ALA A 671 1.50 11.34 10.67
CA ALA A 671 2.32 10.60 9.71
C ALA A 671 2.34 11.21 8.30
N TYR A 672 1.30 11.96 7.92
CA TYR A 672 1.14 12.51 6.57
C TYR A 672 0.50 13.89 6.61
N GLY A 673 0.94 14.78 5.71
CA GLY A 673 0.48 16.17 5.59
C GLY A 673 -0.83 16.35 4.82
N PHE A 674 -1.33 15.30 4.18
CA PHE A 674 -2.50 15.33 3.31
C PHE A 674 -3.36 14.09 3.55
N ASP A 675 -4.67 14.25 3.42
CA ASP A 675 -5.64 13.16 3.53
C ASP A 675 -5.91 12.47 2.17
N LEU A 676 -6.83 11.51 2.17
CA LEU A 676 -7.25 10.73 1.00
C LEU A 676 -7.76 11.57 -0.18
N PHE A 677 -8.36 12.73 0.09
CA PHE A 677 -8.89 13.63 -0.95
C PHE A 677 -7.90 14.74 -1.33
N GLY A 678 -6.72 14.78 -0.67
CA GLY A 678 -5.69 15.79 -0.91
C GLY A 678 -5.87 17.06 -0.10
N ASN A 679 -6.74 17.06 0.91
CA ASN A 679 -6.85 18.17 1.83
C ASN A 679 -5.58 18.25 2.69
N ALA A 680 -4.96 19.43 2.73
CA ALA A 680 -3.81 19.65 3.59
C ALA A 680 -4.24 19.67 5.06
N MET A 681 -3.44 19.02 5.91
CA MET A 681 -3.67 19.03 7.34
C MET A 681 -3.57 20.44 7.90
N THR A 682 -4.56 20.82 8.71
CA THR A 682 -4.51 22.04 9.51
C THR A 682 -4.29 21.67 10.96
N SER A 683 -3.12 22.04 11.51
CA SER A 683 -2.71 21.70 12.87
C SER A 683 -3.75 22.10 13.91
N GLY A 684 -4.18 21.16 14.74
CA GLY A 684 -5.19 21.37 15.78
C GLY A 684 -6.63 21.46 15.28
N GLN A 685 -6.88 21.25 13.98
CA GLN A 685 -8.23 21.19 13.40
C GLN A 685 -8.50 19.84 12.77
N SER A 686 -7.56 19.35 11.94
CA SER A 686 -7.63 18.05 11.29
C SER A 686 -7.75 16.92 12.30
N ARG A 687 -8.57 15.91 11.99
CA ARG A 687 -8.87 14.77 12.86
C ARG A 687 -8.18 13.50 12.38
N ILE A 688 -8.14 12.50 13.25
CA ILE A 688 -7.68 11.16 12.91
C ILE A 688 -8.63 10.47 11.91
N GLY A 689 -8.15 9.42 11.26
CA GLY A 689 -8.88 8.71 10.20
C GLY A 689 -8.34 9.04 8.80
N ALA A 690 -9.00 8.50 7.77
CA ALA A 690 -8.55 8.64 6.38
C ALA A 690 -8.86 10.00 5.75
N VAL A 691 -9.82 10.72 6.35
CA VAL A 691 -10.28 12.05 5.91
C VAL A 691 -10.19 12.97 7.13
N MET A 692 -9.60 14.15 6.95
CA MET A 692 -9.14 15.01 8.04
C MET A 692 -10.05 16.16 8.40
#